data_AF-R0F830-F1
#
_entry.id   AF-R0F830-F1
#
_cell.length_a   1.000
_cell.length_b   1.000
_cell.length_c   1.000
_cell.angle_alpha   90.00
_cell.angle_beta   90.00
_cell.angle_gamma   90.00
#
_symmetry.space_group_name_H-M   'P 1'
#
loop_
_entity.id
_entity.type
_entity.pdbx_description
1 polymer ?
#
loop_
_entity_poly.entity_id
_entity_poly.type
_entity_poly.pdbx_seq_one_letter_code
_entity_poly.pdbx_strand_id
1 'polypeptide(L)'
;MHGRPRKSSKPEEEAASAAKAVKLRSLQSQFMAYHHEKIYTKEAMELSAKLLEINPEAYTAWNYRKLAVEDSLSRIGADPNLVKTILNEELIVVESALKQNFKSYGAWHHRKWVLSQGHSSTGNELVLLDKLQRLDPRNFHAWNYRRFVVELTNRSEQDELQYTDDKISKDFSNYSAWHNRSVLLSSLLVNRVDGFMPDEKIPEEYEFVHQAIFTDPDDQSGWFYHLWLLDQTVNMESPLLTSSWPSHGSGVSLSGAGCLNGSSSNSTTFCSETGCFPLILYFDQAVGGVSSLTVIIDSELKGNENLVWKPISNRSSQVSCVWVARLKYSEPCESKEYEVKVRLGNIPGIVSSRGFNFSTPYEFFFTVHVDDTAKDSQEGIVSWTDGFELLDAQSKNLNCLVTLDQLNAGIDLKWRQAAIDSEIECFRQLPDSKIGKLTLARLLMASEAMMSDGAVKGVYYEEILQLYNELMSLDSSHHQYYKDEHSVAFLHKVTSSSESLSRYLFRYRDMNNLVCLRLNNLSLSRIASVKKLLFVQMLDLSHNELHSTEGLEAMQLLSCLNMSHNRIRNFSALDSLRHVKQLKVLDVSHNHIGKHSVDTTRYLCSSPLSNSDWIQDDVRKQNPGLVNKYWDAYLVLRDLNLKQLDIAGNEIAGEEFSSFVLQVVPKLVWLNGKKLGN
;
A
#
# COMPACT_ATOMS: atom_id res chain seq x y z
N MET A 1 26.41 -17.38 13.91
CA MET A 1 25.07 -17.97 14.07
C MET A 1 24.68 -18.85 12.89
N HIS A 2 24.97 -18.47 11.64
CA HIS A 2 24.55 -19.23 10.46
C HIS A 2 25.56 -20.30 10.02
N GLY A 3 25.07 -21.36 9.38
CA GLY A 3 25.89 -22.38 8.71
C GLY A 3 26.77 -23.25 9.62
N ARG A 4 26.63 -23.14 10.95
CA ARG A 4 27.37 -24.00 11.89
C ARG A 4 26.62 -25.33 12.06
N PRO A 5 27.15 -26.46 11.53
CA PRO A 5 26.54 -27.75 11.78
C PRO A 5 26.55 -28.03 13.29
N ARG A 6 25.42 -28.47 13.84
CA ARG A 6 25.35 -28.89 15.24
C ARG A 6 26.14 -30.19 15.38
N LYS A 7 27.40 -30.08 15.79
CA LYS A 7 28.27 -31.20 16.17
C LYS A 7 28.53 -31.13 17.68
N SER A 8 28.58 -32.28 18.34
CA SER A 8 29.08 -32.37 19.72
C SER A 8 30.54 -31.93 19.72
N SER A 9 30.85 -30.89 20.49
CA SER A 9 32.21 -30.34 20.60
C SER A 9 33.14 -31.36 21.24
N LYS A 10 34.34 -31.54 20.65
CA LYS A 10 35.40 -32.32 21.29
C LYS A 10 36.04 -31.48 22.42
N PRO A 11 36.56 -32.10 23.50
CA PRO A 11 37.20 -31.37 24.60
C PRO A 11 38.32 -30.41 24.14
N GLU A 12 39.08 -30.79 23.12
CA GLU A 12 40.13 -29.96 22.52
C GLU A 12 39.57 -28.70 21.81
N GLU A 13 38.42 -28.82 21.14
CA GLU A 13 37.76 -27.70 20.46
C GLU A 13 37.15 -26.72 21.47
N GLU A 14 36.64 -27.22 22.60
CA GLU A 14 36.15 -26.39 23.71
C GLU A 14 37.28 -25.62 24.38
N ALA A 15 38.40 -26.29 24.66
CA ALA A 15 39.59 -25.64 25.21
C ALA A 15 40.13 -24.55 24.27
N ALA A 16 40.19 -24.81 22.96
CA ALA A 16 40.59 -23.82 21.96
C ALA A 16 39.62 -22.64 21.87
N SER A 17 38.31 -22.91 21.91
CA SER A 17 37.26 -21.87 21.94
C SER A 17 37.35 -21.00 23.19
N ALA A 18 37.55 -21.61 24.36
CA ALA A 18 37.73 -20.90 25.62
C ALA A 18 38.98 -20.02 25.61
N ALA A 19 40.11 -20.53 25.10
CA ALA A 19 41.35 -19.75 24.95
C ALA A 19 41.15 -18.55 24.01
N LYS A 20 40.44 -18.74 22.88
CA LYS A 20 40.08 -17.66 21.96
C LYS A 20 39.19 -16.60 22.63
N ALA A 21 38.22 -17.04 23.43
CA ALA A 21 37.33 -16.14 24.18
C ALA A 21 38.08 -15.33 25.26
N VAL A 22 39.05 -15.93 25.95
CA VAL A 22 39.90 -15.22 26.92
C VAL A 22 40.75 -14.15 26.21
N LYS A 23 41.40 -14.49 25.09
CA LYS A 23 42.17 -13.53 24.30
C LYS A 23 41.30 -12.36 23.81
N LEU A 24 40.11 -12.66 23.30
CA LEU A 24 39.17 -11.64 22.83
C LEU A 24 38.71 -10.71 23.97
N ARG A 25 38.38 -11.27 25.14
CA ARG A 25 37.99 -10.47 26.32
C ARG A 25 39.11 -9.54 26.77
N SER A 26 40.34 -10.04 26.80
CA SER A 26 41.51 -9.21 27.15
C SER A 26 41.69 -8.03 26.19
N LEU A 27 41.58 -8.29 24.88
CA LEU A 27 41.63 -7.24 23.86
C LEU A 27 40.47 -6.24 24.01
N GLN A 28 39.26 -6.70 24.26
CA GLN A 28 38.10 -5.83 24.48
C GLN A 28 38.26 -4.95 25.72
N SER A 29 38.76 -5.49 26.83
CA SER A 29 39.00 -4.70 28.05
C SER A 29 40.04 -3.60 27.83
N GLN A 30 41.15 -3.91 27.18
CA GLN A 30 42.19 -2.92 26.85
C GLN A 30 41.66 -1.86 25.86
N PHE A 31 40.95 -2.29 24.82
CA PHE A 31 40.28 -1.39 23.88
C PHE A 31 39.33 -0.43 24.60
N MET A 32 38.50 -0.94 25.52
CA MET A 32 37.56 -0.11 26.26
C MET A 32 38.29 0.92 27.12
N ALA A 33 39.40 0.57 27.76
CA ALA A 33 40.19 1.56 28.51
C ALA A 33 40.65 2.72 27.61
N TYR A 34 41.26 2.42 26.46
CA TYR A 34 41.67 3.46 25.50
C TYR A 34 40.50 4.29 24.97
N HIS A 35 39.35 3.66 24.69
CA HIS A 35 38.14 4.36 24.25
C HIS A 35 37.61 5.34 25.31
N HIS A 36 37.51 4.93 26.58
CA HIS A 36 37.00 5.79 27.66
C HIS A 36 37.95 6.97 27.95
N GLU A 37 39.26 6.73 27.88
CA GLU A 37 40.29 7.75 28.10
C GLU A 37 40.60 8.59 26.84
N LYS A 38 39.97 8.30 25.71
CA LYS A 38 40.19 8.96 24.40
C LYS A 38 41.67 8.95 23.97
N ILE A 39 42.36 7.85 24.23
CA ILE A 39 43.76 7.65 23.85
C ILE A 39 43.80 7.16 22.41
N TYR A 40 44.51 7.84 21.51
CA TYR A 40 44.62 7.50 20.06
C TYR A 40 46.05 7.21 19.61
N THR A 41 46.88 6.61 20.47
CA THR A 41 48.26 6.27 20.09
C THR A 41 48.30 5.15 19.04
N LYS A 42 49.47 4.96 18.42
CA LYS A 42 49.69 3.88 17.45
C LYS A 42 49.36 2.51 18.04
N GLU A 43 49.74 2.28 19.30
CA GLU A 43 49.45 1.04 20.02
C GLU A 43 47.94 0.81 20.19
N ALA A 44 47.20 1.87 20.55
CA ALA A 44 45.75 1.80 20.69
C ALA A 44 45.05 1.52 19.34
N MET A 45 45.54 2.11 18.26
CA MET A 45 45.05 1.88 16.90
C MET A 45 45.35 0.46 16.39
N GLU A 46 46.54 -0.08 16.67
CA GLU A 46 46.89 -1.46 16.35
C GLU A 46 46.05 -2.47 17.16
N LEU A 47 45.78 -2.17 18.42
CA LEU A 47 44.93 -3.02 19.27
C LEU A 47 43.48 -3.03 18.76
N SER A 48 42.94 -1.87 18.38
CA SER A 48 41.63 -1.76 17.74
C SER A 48 41.55 -2.53 16.41
N ALA A 49 42.60 -2.45 15.57
CA ALA A 49 42.66 -3.21 14.33
C ALA A 49 42.64 -4.73 14.56
N LYS A 50 43.42 -5.23 15.53
CA LYS A 50 43.41 -6.65 15.93
C LYS A 50 42.05 -7.09 16.47
N LEU A 51 41.36 -6.23 17.22
CA LEU A 51 40.02 -6.52 17.71
C LEU A 51 39.03 -6.69 16.54
N LEU A 52 39.08 -5.79 15.55
CA LEU A 52 38.20 -5.80 14.38
C LEU A 52 38.51 -6.93 13.39
N GLU A 53 39.79 -7.33 13.28
CA GLU A 53 40.19 -8.52 12.53
C GLU A 53 39.52 -9.78 13.11
N ILE A 54 39.44 -9.90 14.44
CA ILE A 54 38.82 -11.06 15.10
C ILE A 54 37.29 -10.93 15.13
N ASN A 55 36.77 -9.73 15.36
CA ASN A 55 35.34 -9.44 15.47
C ASN A 55 34.95 -8.16 14.70
N PRO A 56 34.68 -8.28 13.38
CA PRO A 56 34.22 -7.18 12.55
C PRO A 56 32.89 -6.55 13.00
N GLU A 57 32.11 -7.22 13.85
CA GLU A 57 30.81 -6.73 14.35
C GLU A 57 30.95 -5.79 15.57
N ALA A 58 32.16 -5.51 16.03
CA ALA A 58 32.39 -4.57 17.14
C ALA A 58 32.18 -3.11 16.68
N TYR A 59 30.92 -2.68 16.59
CA TYR A 59 30.53 -1.34 16.11
C TYR A 59 31.22 -0.19 16.86
N THR A 60 31.38 -0.31 18.18
CA THR A 60 32.09 0.69 19.00
C THR A 60 33.55 0.86 18.56
N ALA A 61 34.22 -0.22 18.16
CA ALA A 61 35.59 -0.16 17.68
C ALA A 61 35.70 0.56 16.33
N TRP A 62 34.75 0.35 15.40
CA TRP A 62 34.69 1.14 14.17
C TRP A 62 34.51 2.64 14.43
N ASN A 63 33.59 3.01 15.34
CA ASN A 63 33.39 4.42 15.66
C ASN A 63 34.60 5.05 16.34
N TYR A 64 35.23 4.33 17.27
CA TYR A 64 36.48 4.76 17.89
C TYR A 64 37.57 5.04 16.84
N ARG A 65 37.70 4.19 15.81
CA ARG A 65 38.65 4.44 14.72
C ARG A 65 38.35 5.71 13.94
N LYS A 66 37.08 5.99 13.64
CA LYS A 66 36.71 7.25 12.96
C LYS A 66 37.16 8.47 13.77
N LEU A 67 36.89 8.46 15.08
CA LEU A 67 37.31 9.52 16.00
C LEU A 67 38.84 9.65 16.05
N ALA A 68 39.56 8.54 16.08
CA ALA A 68 41.02 8.53 16.10
C ALA A 68 41.63 9.07 14.79
N VAL A 69 41.03 8.74 13.64
CA VAL A 69 41.42 9.26 12.34
C VAL A 69 41.12 10.75 12.26
N GLU A 70 39.93 11.21 12.67
CA GLU A 70 39.56 12.63 12.71
C GLU A 70 40.52 13.44 13.60
N ASP A 71 40.86 12.92 14.77
CA ASP A 71 41.86 13.51 15.66
C ASP A 71 43.25 13.56 15.00
N SER A 72 43.69 12.49 14.34
CA SER A 72 44.97 12.44 13.63
C SER A 72 45.04 13.47 12.49
N LEU A 73 43.96 13.57 11.70
CA LEU A 73 43.84 14.53 10.61
C LEU A 73 43.87 15.98 11.12
N SER A 74 43.25 16.26 12.27
CA SER A 74 43.28 17.58 12.89
C SER A 74 44.68 18.04 13.32
N ARG A 75 45.58 17.10 13.65
CA ARG A 75 46.95 17.40 14.12
C ARG A 75 47.96 17.59 13.00
N ILE A 76 47.77 16.93 11.86
CA ILE A 76 48.78 16.82 10.79
C ILE A 76 48.66 17.97 9.76
N GLY A 77 47.59 18.76 9.83
CA GLY A 77 47.33 19.84 8.86
C GLY A 77 46.95 19.30 7.48
N ALA A 78 46.64 20.18 6.54
CA ALA A 78 46.05 19.83 5.24
C ALA A 78 47.05 19.26 4.21
N ASP A 79 48.05 18.45 4.62
CA ASP A 79 48.95 17.76 3.67
C ASP A 79 48.22 16.57 3.01
N PRO A 80 47.88 16.65 1.70
CA PRO A 80 47.09 15.62 1.03
C PRO A 80 47.74 14.24 1.01
N ASN A 81 49.08 14.15 1.04
CA ASN A 81 49.79 12.87 0.97
C ASN A 81 49.72 12.11 2.30
N LEU A 82 49.83 12.81 3.42
CA LEU A 82 49.71 12.23 4.75
C LEU A 82 48.27 11.79 5.02
N VAL A 83 47.29 12.63 4.66
CA VAL A 83 45.86 12.27 4.74
C VAL A 83 45.57 10.99 3.95
N LYS A 84 46.04 10.90 2.71
CA LYS A 84 45.88 9.71 1.87
C LYS A 84 46.52 8.47 2.49
N THR A 85 47.66 8.60 3.15
CA THR A 85 48.35 7.48 3.81
C THR A 85 47.52 6.91 4.95
N ILE A 86 47.02 7.77 5.85
CA ILE A 86 46.18 7.37 6.99
C ILE A 86 44.91 6.66 6.52
N LEU A 87 44.24 7.22 5.52
CA LEU A 87 43.01 6.64 5.00
C LEU A 87 43.25 5.30 4.28
N ASN A 88 44.38 5.14 3.60
CA ASN A 88 44.74 3.84 3.00
C ASN A 88 45.05 2.78 4.05
N GLU A 89 45.64 3.14 5.19
CA GLU A 89 45.81 2.21 6.32
C GLU A 89 44.47 1.72 6.86
N GLU A 90 43.45 2.59 6.94
CA GLU A 90 42.09 2.18 7.31
C GLU A 90 41.48 1.19 6.31
N LEU A 91 41.72 1.37 5.01
CA LEU A 91 41.24 0.42 3.99
C LEU A 91 41.86 -0.98 4.17
N ILE A 92 43.10 -1.08 4.64
CA ILE A 92 43.77 -2.36 4.96
C ILE A 92 43.09 -3.03 6.16
N VAL A 93 42.75 -2.27 7.20
CA VAL A 93 42.02 -2.80 8.38
C VAL A 93 40.65 -3.32 7.96
N VAL A 94 39.93 -2.57 7.12
CA VAL A 94 38.65 -3.00 6.57
C VAL A 94 38.80 -4.27 5.73
N GLU A 95 39.83 -4.37 4.87
CA GLU A 95 40.06 -5.55 4.06
C GLU A 95 40.31 -6.79 4.93
N SER A 96 41.10 -6.65 6.01
CA SER A 96 41.31 -7.72 6.98
C SER A 96 40.00 -8.16 7.65
N ALA A 97 39.17 -7.20 8.08
CA ALA A 97 37.87 -7.49 8.69
C ALA A 97 36.91 -8.16 7.69
N LEU A 98 36.89 -7.74 6.42
CA LEU A 98 36.05 -8.36 5.38
C LEU A 98 36.52 -9.76 4.99
N LYS A 99 37.82 -10.07 5.08
CA LYS A 99 38.32 -11.46 4.94
C LYS A 99 37.77 -12.36 6.05
N GLN A 100 37.61 -11.84 7.27
CA GLN A 100 37.02 -12.59 8.38
C GLN A 100 35.49 -12.70 8.27
N ASN A 101 34.81 -11.62 7.89
CA ASN A 101 33.36 -11.60 7.65
C ASN A 101 33.00 -10.63 6.52
N PHE A 102 32.87 -11.16 5.31
CA PHE A 102 32.53 -10.37 4.12
C PHE A 102 31.08 -9.84 4.11
N LYS A 103 30.27 -10.23 5.11
CA LYS A 103 28.90 -9.74 5.36
C LYS A 103 28.83 -8.80 6.57
N SER A 104 29.97 -8.22 6.98
CA SER A 104 30.01 -7.31 8.12
C SER A 104 29.49 -5.92 7.77
N TYR A 105 28.40 -5.48 8.41
CA TYR A 105 27.86 -4.13 8.24
C TYR A 105 28.86 -3.06 8.66
N GLY A 106 29.55 -3.26 9.79
CA GLY A 106 30.51 -2.31 10.34
C GLY A 106 31.67 -2.06 9.36
N ALA A 107 32.26 -3.13 8.82
CA ALA A 107 33.37 -3.03 7.88
C ALA A 107 32.98 -2.33 6.57
N TRP A 108 31.85 -2.70 5.96
CA TRP A 108 31.35 -2.04 4.74
C TRP A 108 31.01 -0.57 4.97
N HIS A 109 30.38 -0.24 6.09
CA HIS A 109 30.06 1.14 6.43
C HIS A 109 31.34 1.96 6.64
N HIS A 110 32.34 1.42 7.35
CA HIS A 110 33.62 2.10 7.55
C HIS A 110 34.34 2.34 6.22
N ARG A 111 34.34 1.36 5.30
CA ARG A 111 34.90 1.53 3.95
C ARG A 111 34.26 2.69 3.19
N LYS A 112 32.92 2.80 3.23
CA LYS A 112 32.19 3.92 2.62
C LYS A 112 32.61 5.26 3.23
N TRP A 113 32.70 5.32 4.55
CA TRP A 113 33.13 6.53 5.28
C TRP A 113 34.57 6.95 4.93
N VAL A 114 35.49 6.00 4.76
CA VAL A 114 36.87 6.28 4.32
C VAL A 114 36.88 6.87 2.92
N LEU A 115 36.16 6.26 1.96
CA LEU A 115 36.12 6.75 0.59
C LEU A 115 35.40 8.10 0.45
N SER A 116 34.39 8.37 1.27
CA SER A 116 33.69 9.66 1.25
C SER A 116 34.57 10.84 1.68
N GLN A 117 35.77 10.59 2.26
CA GLN A 117 36.75 11.64 2.54
C GLN A 117 37.44 12.16 1.26
N GLY A 118 37.31 11.48 0.12
CA GLY A 118 37.77 11.99 -1.19
C GLY A 118 39.27 11.92 -1.48
N HIS A 119 40.09 11.38 -0.58
CA HIS A 119 41.55 11.29 -0.74
C HIS A 119 42.07 9.91 -1.18
N SER A 120 41.27 8.86 -1.03
CA SER A 120 41.62 7.48 -1.42
C SER A 120 41.32 7.22 -2.90
N SER A 121 42.09 6.32 -3.51
CA SER A 121 41.86 5.91 -4.91
C SER A 121 40.65 4.98 -5.02
N THR A 122 39.72 5.30 -5.91
CA THR A 122 38.53 4.49 -6.20
C THR A 122 38.77 3.42 -7.27
N GLY A 123 39.89 3.49 -8.00
CA GLY A 123 40.14 2.63 -9.17
C GLY A 123 40.22 1.12 -8.88
N ASN A 124 40.58 0.74 -7.65
CA ASN A 124 40.65 -0.66 -7.24
C ASN A 124 39.34 -1.21 -6.66
N GLU A 125 38.36 -0.36 -6.38
CA GLU A 125 37.12 -0.78 -5.71
C GLU A 125 36.23 -1.63 -6.61
N LEU A 126 36.10 -1.28 -7.89
CA LEU A 126 35.36 -2.09 -8.86
C LEU A 126 36.02 -3.47 -9.07
N VAL A 127 37.36 -3.53 -9.04
CA VAL A 127 38.11 -4.81 -9.13
C VAL A 127 37.87 -5.68 -7.89
N LEU A 128 37.83 -5.07 -6.71
CA LEU A 128 37.48 -5.76 -5.47
C LEU A 128 36.05 -6.32 -5.53
N LEU A 129 35.10 -5.50 -5.96
CA LEU A 129 33.70 -5.87 -6.13
C LEU A 129 33.54 -7.04 -7.10
N ASP A 130 34.24 -7.03 -8.24
CA ASP A 130 34.20 -8.12 -9.21
C ASP A 130 34.76 -9.44 -8.65
N LYS A 131 35.75 -9.37 -7.75
CA LYS A 131 36.24 -10.56 -7.05
C LYS A 131 35.19 -11.08 -6.07
N LEU A 132 34.62 -10.20 -5.25
CA LEU A 132 33.64 -10.57 -4.23
C LEU A 132 32.33 -11.10 -4.83
N GLN A 133 31.83 -10.48 -5.89
CA GLN A 133 30.62 -10.91 -6.60
C GLN A 133 30.83 -12.18 -7.42
N ARG A 134 32.08 -12.53 -7.78
CA ARG A 134 32.39 -13.86 -8.34
C ARG A 134 32.34 -14.96 -7.29
N LEU A 135 32.66 -14.64 -6.04
CA LEU A 135 32.65 -15.60 -4.93
C LEU A 135 31.25 -15.78 -4.33
N ASP A 136 30.51 -14.69 -4.14
CA ASP A 136 29.11 -14.71 -3.71
C ASP A 136 28.32 -13.69 -4.55
N PRO A 137 27.72 -14.11 -5.68
CA PRO A 137 26.96 -13.23 -6.56
C PRO A 137 25.72 -12.61 -5.88
N ARG A 138 25.25 -13.20 -4.78
CA ARG A 138 24.08 -12.76 -4.01
C ARG A 138 24.44 -11.92 -2.78
N ASN A 139 25.71 -11.52 -2.65
CA ASN A 139 26.14 -10.66 -1.55
C ASN A 139 25.58 -9.24 -1.72
N PHE A 140 24.43 -8.97 -1.09
CA PHE A 140 23.77 -7.66 -1.17
C PHE A 140 24.63 -6.51 -0.61
N HIS A 141 25.58 -6.77 0.30
CA HIS A 141 26.50 -5.73 0.77
C HIS A 141 27.43 -5.26 -0.33
N ALA A 142 27.94 -6.20 -1.15
CA ALA A 142 28.78 -5.87 -2.29
C ALA A 142 27.99 -5.11 -3.36
N TRP A 143 26.75 -5.51 -3.65
CA TRP A 143 25.87 -4.77 -4.57
C TRP A 143 25.54 -3.35 -4.07
N ASN A 144 25.22 -3.20 -2.78
CA ASN A 144 25.01 -1.88 -2.17
C ASN A 144 26.28 -1.02 -2.23
N TYR A 145 27.44 -1.62 -1.97
CA TYR A 145 28.72 -0.90 -2.05
C TYR A 145 29.07 -0.51 -3.49
N ARG A 146 28.76 -1.38 -4.47
CA ARG A 146 28.94 -1.08 -5.89
C ARG A 146 28.17 0.16 -6.31
N ARG A 147 26.89 0.28 -5.95
CA ARG A 147 26.08 1.47 -6.24
C ARG A 147 26.73 2.77 -5.71
N PHE A 148 27.24 2.73 -4.48
CA PHE A 148 27.98 3.85 -3.90
C PHE A 148 29.29 4.16 -4.67
N VAL A 149 30.05 3.14 -5.06
CA VAL A 149 31.31 3.35 -5.82
C VAL A 149 31.04 3.87 -7.23
N VAL A 150 29.99 3.38 -7.90
CA VAL A 150 29.56 3.84 -9.23
C VAL A 150 29.23 5.34 -9.18
N GLU A 151 28.46 5.76 -8.19
CA GLU A 151 28.12 7.16 -7.96
C GLU A 151 29.38 8.03 -7.73
N LEU A 152 30.32 7.56 -6.91
CA LEU A 152 31.59 8.26 -6.67
C LEU A 152 32.51 8.33 -7.91
N THR A 153 32.42 7.36 -8.81
CA THR A 153 33.30 7.26 -9.99
C THR A 153 32.70 7.88 -11.25
N ASN A 154 31.48 8.42 -11.17
CA ASN A 154 30.70 8.91 -12.32
C ASN A 154 30.67 7.89 -13.47
N ARG A 155 30.59 6.60 -13.15
CA ARG A 155 30.44 5.54 -14.15
C ARG A 155 29.03 5.63 -14.75
N SER A 156 28.93 5.42 -16.07
CA SER A 156 27.65 5.59 -16.76
C SER A 156 26.63 4.53 -16.35
N GLU A 157 25.34 4.88 -16.38
CA GLU A 157 24.26 3.92 -16.12
C GLU A 157 24.25 2.80 -17.18
N GLN A 158 24.66 3.08 -18.42
CA GLN A 158 24.80 2.10 -19.50
C GLN A 158 25.90 1.07 -19.20
N ASP A 159 27.04 1.49 -18.67
CA ASP A 159 28.10 0.56 -18.26
C ASP A 159 27.65 -0.37 -17.13
N GLU A 160 26.77 0.11 -16.24
CA GLU A 160 26.19 -0.69 -15.17
C GLU A 160 25.05 -1.59 -15.65
N LEU A 161 24.27 -1.18 -16.65
CA LEU A 161 23.32 -2.06 -17.32
C LEU A 161 24.05 -3.21 -18.01
N GLN A 162 25.13 -2.93 -18.74
CA GLN A 162 25.97 -3.99 -19.32
C GLN A 162 26.55 -4.90 -18.24
N TYR A 163 26.96 -4.34 -17.10
CA TYR A 163 27.41 -5.15 -15.98
C TYR A 163 26.33 -6.11 -15.48
N THR A 164 25.08 -5.65 -15.36
CA THR A 164 23.97 -6.54 -14.95
C THR A 164 23.69 -7.60 -16.01
N ASP A 165 23.75 -7.25 -17.28
CA ASP A 165 23.61 -8.19 -18.41
C ASP A 165 24.66 -9.30 -18.35
N ASP A 166 25.94 -8.96 -18.18
CA ASP A 166 27.03 -9.93 -18.04
C ASP A 166 26.81 -10.88 -16.85
N LYS A 167 26.25 -10.38 -15.75
CA LYS A 167 25.97 -11.19 -14.55
C LYS A 167 24.78 -12.12 -14.75
N ILE A 168 23.75 -11.66 -15.43
CA ILE A 168 22.54 -12.43 -15.72
C ILE A 168 22.87 -13.52 -16.76
N SER A 169 23.53 -13.15 -17.85
CA SER A 169 23.96 -14.07 -18.91
C SER A 169 24.86 -15.19 -18.39
N LYS A 170 25.61 -14.94 -17.32
CA LYS A 170 26.43 -15.97 -16.65
C LYS A 170 25.62 -16.86 -15.69
N ASP A 171 24.59 -16.30 -15.05
CA ASP A 171 23.77 -16.96 -14.04
C ASP A 171 22.39 -16.29 -13.98
N PHE A 172 21.43 -16.85 -14.72
CA PHE A 172 20.06 -16.34 -14.79
C PHE A 172 19.34 -16.37 -13.42
N SER A 173 19.80 -17.20 -12.47
CA SER A 173 19.28 -17.27 -11.10
C SER A 173 19.75 -16.13 -10.19
N ASN A 174 20.57 -15.22 -10.70
CA ASN A 174 21.12 -14.12 -9.92
C ASN A 174 20.10 -12.99 -9.70
N TYR A 175 19.21 -13.18 -8.73
CA TYR A 175 18.23 -12.17 -8.31
C TYR A 175 18.83 -10.79 -8.03
N SER A 176 20.06 -10.72 -7.50
CA SER A 176 20.68 -9.42 -7.19
C SER A 176 21.03 -8.63 -8.45
N ALA A 177 21.37 -9.31 -9.55
CA ALA A 177 21.62 -8.67 -10.83
C ALA A 177 20.31 -8.16 -11.47
N TRP A 178 19.26 -8.99 -11.49
CA TRP A 178 17.92 -8.60 -11.94
C TRP A 178 17.37 -7.39 -11.17
N HIS A 179 17.47 -7.42 -9.84
CA HIS A 179 17.05 -6.30 -9.00
C HIS A 179 17.87 -5.03 -9.26
N ASN A 180 19.19 -5.15 -9.45
CA ASN A 180 20.00 -3.98 -9.76
C ASN A 180 19.66 -3.41 -11.15
N ARG A 181 19.36 -4.27 -12.13
CA ARG A 181 18.90 -3.87 -13.46
C ARG A 181 17.56 -3.12 -13.38
N SER A 182 16.59 -3.62 -12.62
CA SER A 182 15.29 -2.96 -12.44
C SER A 182 15.43 -1.56 -11.83
N VAL A 183 16.34 -1.40 -10.85
CA VAL A 183 16.61 -0.09 -10.22
C VAL A 183 17.22 0.90 -11.22
N LEU A 184 18.19 0.46 -12.03
CA LEU A 184 18.81 1.30 -13.06
C LEU A 184 17.79 1.71 -14.14
N LEU A 185 17.02 0.75 -14.66
CA LEU A 185 16.01 1.04 -15.66
C LEU A 185 14.89 1.94 -15.13
N SER A 186 14.45 1.76 -13.88
CA SER A 186 13.49 2.68 -13.28
C SER A 186 14.01 4.13 -13.27
N SER A 187 15.29 4.38 -12.98
CA SER A 187 15.88 5.73 -13.08
C SER A 187 15.83 6.26 -14.53
N LEU A 188 16.31 5.45 -15.48
CA LEU A 188 16.45 5.82 -16.88
C LEU A 188 15.11 6.09 -17.57
N LEU A 189 14.10 5.24 -17.33
CA LEU A 189 12.75 5.37 -17.88
C LEU A 189 12.06 6.63 -17.34
N VAL A 190 12.14 6.86 -16.02
CA VAL A 190 11.52 8.03 -15.37
C VAL A 190 12.14 9.34 -15.86
N ASN A 191 13.45 9.36 -16.06
CA ASN A 191 14.16 10.54 -16.56
C ASN A 191 14.03 10.72 -18.09
N ARG A 192 13.37 9.79 -18.79
CA ARG A 192 13.19 9.78 -20.26
C ARG A 192 14.50 10.07 -20.99
N VAL A 193 15.57 9.39 -20.58
CA VAL A 193 16.87 9.51 -21.24
C VAL A 193 16.73 9.00 -22.68
N ASP A 194 17.36 9.68 -23.64
CA ASP A 194 17.31 9.29 -25.05
C ASP A 194 17.71 7.81 -25.22
N GLY A 195 16.87 7.06 -25.95
CA GLY A 195 17.02 5.62 -26.12
C GLY A 195 16.48 4.76 -24.97
N PHE A 196 15.83 5.35 -23.96
CA PHE A 196 15.15 4.65 -22.87
C PHE A 196 13.67 5.03 -22.80
N MET A 197 12.98 5.03 -23.95
CA MET A 197 11.54 5.22 -23.97
C MET A 197 10.82 3.92 -23.56
N PRO A 198 9.76 3.98 -22.72
CA PRO A 198 9.08 2.79 -22.23
C PRO A 198 8.53 1.87 -23.32
N ASP A 199 8.02 2.43 -24.42
CA ASP A 199 7.43 1.70 -25.55
C ASP A 199 8.44 0.89 -26.36
N GLU A 200 9.73 1.26 -26.31
CA GLU A 200 10.81 0.51 -26.94
C GLU A 200 11.49 -0.44 -25.94
N LYS A 201 11.84 0.06 -24.74
CA LYS A 201 12.67 -0.72 -23.80
C LYS A 201 11.92 -1.78 -23.03
N ILE A 202 10.65 -1.59 -22.70
CA ILE A 202 9.90 -2.60 -21.95
C ILE A 202 9.71 -3.87 -22.79
N PRO A 203 9.33 -3.81 -24.09
CA PRO A 203 9.31 -4.98 -24.97
C PRO A 203 10.67 -5.69 -25.08
N GLU A 204 11.77 -4.95 -25.23
CA GLU A 204 13.13 -5.55 -25.27
C GLU A 204 13.45 -6.33 -23.99
N GLU A 205 13.06 -5.82 -22.83
CA GLU A 205 13.30 -6.47 -21.54
C GLU A 205 12.41 -7.70 -21.30
N TYR A 206 11.21 -7.74 -21.89
CA TYR A 206 10.38 -8.96 -21.90
C TYR A 206 11.09 -10.09 -22.64
N GLU A 207 11.56 -9.83 -23.86
CA GLU A 207 12.34 -10.81 -24.65
C GLU A 207 13.59 -11.28 -23.90
N PHE A 208 14.27 -10.37 -23.20
CA PHE A 208 15.44 -10.70 -22.40
C PHE A 208 15.10 -11.61 -21.21
N VAL A 209 14.03 -11.33 -20.46
CA VAL A 209 13.66 -12.15 -19.30
C VAL A 209 13.08 -13.50 -19.71
N HIS A 210 12.46 -13.61 -20.88
CA HIS A 210 11.99 -14.89 -21.41
C HIS A 210 13.12 -15.91 -21.56
N GLN A 211 14.32 -15.46 -21.96
CA GLN A 211 15.50 -16.34 -22.04
C GLN A 211 15.79 -17.02 -20.70
N ALA A 212 15.62 -16.31 -19.58
CA ALA A 212 15.79 -16.88 -18.25
C ALA A 212 14.62 -17.81 -17.88
N ILE A 213 13.39 -17.31 -18.02
CA ILE A 213 12.18 -18.01 -17.57
C ILE A 213 11.95 -19.32 -18.34
N PHE A 214 12.24 -19.36 -19.64
CA PHE A 214 12.03 -20.56 -20.46
C PHE A 214 13.21 -21.53 -20.40
N THR A 215 14.38 -21.07 -19.95
CA THR A 215 15.53 -21.95 -19.70
C THR A 215 15.38 -22.70 -18.39
N ASP A 216 14.95 -22.01 -17.32
CA ASP A 216 14.71 -22.61 -16.00
C ASP A 216 13.41 -22.06 -15.38
N PRO A 217 12.25 -22.68 -15.66
CA PRO A 217 10.96 -22.20 -15.17
C PRO A 217 10.81 -22.31 -13.65
N ASP A 218 11.66 -23.07 -12.96
CA ASP A 218 11.64 -23.19 -11.50
C ASP A 218 12.42 -22.04 -10.81
N ASP A 219 13.30 -21.34 -11.53
CA ASP A 219 14.01 -20.17 -10.99
C ASP A 219 13.10 -18.95 -10.88
N GLN A 220 12.94 -18.44 -9.67
CA GLN A 220 12.02 -17.34 -9.37
C GLN A 220 12.52 -15.96 -9.82
N SER A 221 13.82 -15.80 -10.10
CA SER A 221 14.43 -14.49 -10.29
C SER A 221 13.90 -13.80 -11.56
N GLY A 222 13.85 -14.55 -12.67
CA GLY A 222 13.26 -14.08 -13.92
C GLY A 222 11.78 -13.72 -13.74
N TRP A 223 11.01 -14.55 -13.04
CA TRP A 223 9.58 -14.29 -12.79
C TRP A 223 9.31 -13.02 -11.96
N PHE A 224 10.13 -12.74 -10.95
CA PHE A 224 10.01 -11.49 -10.19
C PHE A 224 10.39 -10.27 -11.01
N TYR A 225 11.35 -10.39 -11.92
CA TYR A 225 11.69 -9.34 -12.87
C TYR A 225 10.57 -9.11 -13.89
N HIS A 226 9.97 -10.19 -14.41
CA HIS A 226 8.78 -10.13 -15.26
C HIS A 226 7.60 -9.44 -14.57
N LEU A 227 7.36 -9.75 -13.29
CA LEU A 227 6.34 -9.05 -12.50
C LEU A 227 6.62 -7.53 -12.41
N TRP A 228 7.89 -7.13 -12.29
CA TRP A 228 8.26 -5.71 -12.32
C TRP A 228 8.04 -5.09 -13.71
N LEU A 229 8.32 -5.80 -14.80
CA LEU A 229 8.01 -5.35 -16.17
C LEU A 229 6.51 -5.17 -16.38
N LEU A 230 5.69 -6.08 -15.86
CA LEU A 230 4.24 -5.94 -15.90
C LEU A 230 3.78 -4.68 -15.15
N ASP A 231 4.36 -4.39 -13.99
CA ASP A 231 4.11 -3.15 -13.25
C ASP A 231 4.48 -1.91 -14.09
N GLN A 232 5.61 -1.92 -14.79
CA GLN A 232 6.01 -0.81 -15.68
C GLN A 232 5.13 -0.71 -16.93
N THR A 233 4.50 -1.82 -17.34
CA THR A 233 3.61 -1.88 -18.50
C THR A 233 2.22 -1.35 -18.16
N VAL A 234 1.70 -1.63 -16.96
CA VAL A 234 0.34 -1.27 -16.55
C VAL A 234 0.28 0.11 -15.89
N ASN A 235 1.27 0.48 -15.07
CA ASN A 235 1.24 1.74 -14.35
C ASN A 235 1.63 2.91 -15.24
N MET A 236 0.82 3.97 -15.18
CA MET A 236 1.11 5.24 -15.84
C MET A 236 2.05 6.09 -15.00
N GLU A 237 2.94 6.83 -15.67
CA GLU A 237 3.82 7.79 -15.02
C GLU A 237 3.01 8.93 -14.39
N SER A 238 2.13 9.56 -15.17
CA SER A 238 1.26 10.65 -14.68
C SER A 238 0.06 10.10 -13.92
N PRO A 239 -0.29 10.65 -12.74
CA PRO A 239 -1.49 10.25 -12.00
C PRO A 239 -2.75 10.56 -12.79
N LEU A 240 -3.74 9.67 -12.66
CA LEU A 240 -5.01 9.74 -13.34
C LEU A 240 -6.16 9.79 -12.33
N LEU A 241 -7.13 10.66 -12.59
CA LEU A 241 -8.39 10.63 -11.86
C LEU A 241 -9.17 9.43 -12.40
N THR A 242 -9.33 8.39 -11.58
CA THR A 242 -10.00 7.16 -12.01
C THR A 242 -11.51 7.25 -11.83
N SER A 243 -11.97 7.94 -10.80
CA SER A 243 -13.40 8.16 -10.57
C SER A 243 -13.67 9.33 -9.63
N SER A 244 -14.92 9.77 -9.60
CA SER A 244 -15.41 10.79 -8.69
C SER A 244 -16.80 10.43 -8.19
N TRP A 245 -17.18 10.98 -7.04
CA TRP A 245 -18.57 11.08 -6.64
C TRP A 245 -18.89 12.51 -6.23
N PRO A 246 -19.90 13.16 -6.84
CA PRO A 246 -20.72 12.66 -7.94
C PRO A 246 -19.93 12.41 -9.24
N SER A 247 -20.44 11.53 -10.09
CA SER A 247 -19.83 11.18 -11.37
C SER A 247 -20.26 12.13 -12.48
N HIS A 248 -19.51 12.16 -13.59
CA HIS A 248 -19.82 13.01 -14.74
C HIS A 248 -21.23 12.73 -15.31
N GLY A 249 -22.02 13.79 -15.50
CA GLY A 249 -23.38 13.72 -16.04
C GLY A 249 -24.41 13.11 -15.08
N SER A 250 -24.05 12.84 -13.82
CA SER A 250 -24.98 12.33 -12.82
C SER A 250 -25.85 13.42 -12.20
N GLY A 251 -27.06 13.05 -11.77
CA GLY A 251 -27.97 13.89 -10.98
C GLY A 251 -28.04 13.41 -9.53
N VAL A 252 -27.81 14.32 -8.59
CA VAL A 252 -27.89 14.08 -7.15
C VAL A 252 -29.12 14.79 -6.60
N SER A 253 -30.00 14.05 -5.93
CA SER A 253 -31.10 14.65 -5.17
C SER A 253 -30.72 14.77 -3.71
N LEU A 254 -30.77 15.97 -3.16
CA LEU A 254 -30.53 16.26 -1.76
C LEU A 254 -31.86 16.44 -1.07
N SER A 255 -32.05 15.70 0.01
CA SER A 255 -33.21 15.88 0.88
C SER A 255 -32.77 16.34 2.28
N GLY A 256 -33.55 17.21 2.91
CA GLY A 256 -33.40 17.57 4.32
C GLY A 256 -33.59 16.37 5.26
N ALA A 257 -33.37 16.57 6.56
CA ALA A 257 -33.59 15.55 7.57
C ALA A 257 -35.08 15.14 7.61
N GLY A 258 -35.37 13.88 7.25
CA GLY A 258 -36.72 13.29 7.31
C GLY A 258 -37.61 13.62 6.12
N CYS A 259 -37.28 13.15 4.91
CA CYS A 259 -38.13 13.32 3.72
C CYS A 259 -38.28 12.00 2.95
N LEU A 260 -39.52 11.64 2.61
CA LEU A 260 -39.86 10.66 1.58
C LEU A 260 -40.98 11.19 0.68
N ASN A 261 -40.83 10.84 -0.60
CA ASN A 261 -41.79 10.88 -1.71
C ASN A 261 -42.01 12.21 -2.45
N GLY A 262 -41.07 12.50 -3.36
CA GLY A 262 -41.38 13.01 -4.69
C GLY A 262 -41.25 11.87 -5.71
N SER A 263 -42.21 11.71 -6.61
CA SER A 263 -42.18 10.73 -7.70
C SER A 263 -41.17 11.12 -8.80
N SER A 264 -39.88 11.20 -8.48
CA SER A 264 -38.82 11.28 -9.47
C SER A 264 -38.01 10.00 -9.43
N SER A 265 -38.21 9.15 -10.43
CA SER A 265 -37.66 7.80 -10.53
C SER A 265 -36.15 7.74 -10.79
N ASN A 266 -35.42 8.87 -10.71
CA ASN A 266 -34.32 9.10 -11.64
C ASN A 266 -33.02 9.71 -11.06
N SER A 267 -32.74 9.69 -9.75
CA SER A 267 -31.48 10.25 -9.17
C SER A 267 -30.99 9.51 -7.91
N THR A 268 -29.70 9.64 -7.54
CA THR A 268 -29.22 9.18 -6.22
C THR A 268 -29.63 10.19 -5.16
N THR A 269 -30.51 9.77 -4.25
CA THR A 269 -30.90 10.57 -3.09
C THR A 269 -29.82 10.51 -2.02
N PHE A 270 -29.36 11.67 -1.56
CA PHE A 270 -28.42 11.80 -0.45
C PHE A 270 -29.05 12.65 0.66
N CYS A 271 -29.14 12.07 1.86
CA CYS A 271 -29.72 12.75 3.01
C CYS A 271 -28.61 13.29 3.89
N SER A 272 -28.55 14.62 4.08
CA SER A 272 -27.59 15.25 4.99
C SER A 272 -28.29 15.90 6.17
N GLU A 273 -27.88 15.54 7.38
CA GLU A 273 -28.27 16.24 8.62
C GLU A 273 -27.52 17.58 8.79
N THR A 274 -26.55 17.88 7.92
CA THR A 274 -25.59 18.99 8.11
C THR A 274 -25.63 20.04 7.00
N GLY A 275 -26.56 19.95 6.05
CA GLY A 275 -26.64 20.85 4.89
C GLY A 275 -25.40 20.77 3.97
N CYS A 276 -24.69 19.65 3.99
CA CYS A 276 -23.54 19.42 3.13
C CYS A 276 -23.43 17.97 2.64
N PHE A 277 -22.85 17.75 1.46
CA PHE A 277 -22.60 16.42 0.89
C PHE A 277 -21.14 16.30 0.45
N PRO A 278 -20.57 15.09 0.40
CA PRO A 278 -19.16 14.92 0.03
C PRO A 278 -18.96 15.09 -1.48
N LEU A 279 -17.83 15.67 -1.87
CA LEU A 279 -17.25 15.55 -3.20
C LEU A 279 -16.00 14.70 -3.07
N ILE A 280 -16.00 13.53 -3.71
CA ILE A 280 -14.95 12.52 -3.63
C ILE A 280 -14.18 12.51 -4.95
N LEU A 281 -12.85 12.58 -4.87
CA LEU A 281 -11.93 12.37 -5.98
C LEU A 281 -11.08 11.14 -5.70
N TYR A 282 -11.03 10.21 -6.66
CA TYR A 282 -10.26 8.96 -6.55
C TYR A 282 -9.22 8.88 -7.67
N PHE A 283 -7.94 8.88 -7.29
CA PHE A 283 -6.80 8.74 -8.17
C PHE A 283 -6.30 7.29 -8.23
N ASP A 284 -5.71 6.88 -9.36
CA ASP A 284 -5.09 5.57 -9.55
C ASP A 284 -3.87 5.34 -8.65
N GLN A 285 -3.16 6.41 -8.31
CA GLN A 285 -2.03 6.44 -7.39
C GLN A 285 -2.16 7.56 -6.35
N ALA A 286 -1.38 7.47 -5.27
CA ALA A 286 -1.44 8.46 -4.20
C ALA A 286 -0.87 9.81 -4.67
N VAL A 287 -1.65 10.88 -4.51
CA VAL A 287 -1.28 12.24 -4.90
C VAL A 287 -1.34 13.21 -3.72
N GLY A 288 -0.46 14.21 -3.74
CA GLY A 288 -0.48 15.39 -2.87
C GLY A 288 -0.90 16.64 -3.62
N GLY A 289 -1.10 17.74 -2.89
CA GLY A 289 -1.37 19.07 -3.47
C GLY A 289 -2.81 19.31 -3.93
N VAL A 290 -3.75 18.40 -3.63
CA VAL A 290 -5.19 18.59 -3.87
C VAL A 290 -5.71 19.66 -2.90
N SER A 291 -6.19 20.79 -3.43
CA SER A 291 -6.64 21.96 -2.67
C SER A 291 -7.61 22.80 -3.50
N SER A 292 -8.17 23.86 -2.91
CA SER A 292 -9.00 24.83 -3.64
C SER A 292 -8.24 25.59 -4.76
N LEU A 293 -6.91 25.55 -4.76
CA LEU A 293 -6.10 26.13 -5.84
C LEU A 293 -5.96 25.19 -7.04
N THR A 294 -5.92 23.87 -6.81
CA THR A 294 -5.69 22.86 -7.84
C THR A 294 -6.98 22.21 -8.33
N VAL A 295 -8.06 22.31 -7.55
CA VAL A 295 -9.42 21.88 -7.92
C VAL A 295 -10.36 23.08 -7.86
N ILE A 296 -10.82 23.51 -9.03
CA ILE A 296 -11.72 24.65 -9.20
C ILE A 296 -13.15 24.12 -9.31
N ILE A 297 -14.07 24.71 -8.54
CA ILE A 297 -15.48 24.37 -8.58
C ILE A 297 -16.28 25.61 -8.97
N ASP A 298 -16.94 25.54 -10.12
CA ASP A 298 -17.88 26.55 -10.57
C ASP A 298 -19.30 26.05 -10.26
N SER A 299 -19.99 26.75 -9.35
CA SER A 299 -21.36 26.41 -8.97
C SER A 299 -22.10 27.64 -8.44
N GLU A 300 -23.42 27.66 -8.63
CA GLU A 300 -24.33 28.61 -7.97
C GLU A 300 -24.55 28.31 -6.47
N LEU A 301 -24.06 27.17 -5.97
CA LEU A 301 -24.13 26.80 -4.55
C LEU A 301 -23.26 27.73 -3.70
N LYS A 302 -23.89 28.55 -2.84
CA LYS A 302 -23.21 29.53 -1.97
C LYS A 302 -22.29 28.86 -0.95
N GLY A 303 -21.15 29.50 -0.67
CA GLY A 303 -20.25 29.12 0.43
C GLY A 303 -19.20 28.06 0.08
N ASN A 304 -18.97 27.80 -1.21
CA ASN A 304 -18.01 26.81 -1.72
C ASN A 304 -16.74 27.42 -2.33
N GLU A 305 -16.45 28.70 -2.07
CA GLU A 305 -15.29 29.42 -2.63
C GLU A 305 -13.93 28.94 -2.07
N ASN A 306 -13.90 28.43 -0.83
CA ASN A 306 -12.69 27.96 -0.14
C ASN A 306 -12.91 26.58 0.49
N LEU A 307 -13.04 25.56 -0.35
CA LEU A 307 -13.24 24.19 0.12
C LEU A 307 -11.98 23.58 0.73
N VAL A 308 -12.17 22.97 1.90
CA VAL A 308 -11.12 22.20 2.57
C VAL A 308 -11.13 20.78 2.04
N TRP A 309 -10.09 20.44 1.28
CA TRP A 309 -9.83 19.09 0.81
C TRP A 309 -9.08 18.29 1.87
N LYS A 310 -9.60 17.11 2.21
CA LYS A 310 -8.99 16.22 3.19
C LYS A 310 -8.55 14.92 2.52
N PRO A 311 -7.29 14.48 2.72
CA PRO A 311 -6.86 13.17 2.28
C PRO A 311 -7.48 12.11 3.19
N ILE A 312 -8.04 11.06 2.60
CA ILE A 312 -8.44 9.87 3.34
C ILE A 312 -7.20 8.97 3.43
N SER A 313 -6.57 8.88 4.59
CA SER A 313 -5.44 7.97 4.80
C SER A 313 -5.32 7.58 6.26
N ASN A 314 -4.86 6.34 6.49
CA ASN A 314 -4.65 5.79 7.84
C ASN A 314 -3.39 6.39 8.52
N ARG A 315 -2.61 7.22 7.82
CA ARG A 315 -1.38 7.85 8.31
C ARG A 315 -1.53 9.37 8.19
N SER A 316 -0.77 10.15 8.96
CA SER A 316 -0.67 11.61 8.76
C SER A 316 0.12 11.95 7.48
N SER A 317 -0.29 11.34 6.36
CA SER A 317 0.33 11.45 5.05
C SER A 317 -0.22 12.69 4.34
N GLN A 318 0.67 13.43 3.67
CA GLN A 318 0.29 14.54 2.79
C GLN A 318 -0.20 14.06 1.41
N VAL A 319 -0.10 12.75 1.13
CA VAL A 319 -0.55 12.11 -0.11
C VAL A 319 -1.64 11.06 0.17
N SER A 320 -2.62 10.97 -0.73
CA SER A 320 -3.66 9.93 -0.72
C SER A 320 -4.20 9.67 -2.12
N CYS A 321 -4.71 8.45 -2.36
CA CYS A 321 -5.50 8.13 -3.56
C CYS A 321 -6.90 8.74 -3.49
N VAL A 322 -7.42 9.06 -2.30
CA VAL A 322 -8.80 9.52 -2.11
C VAL A 322 -8.83 10.85 -1.37
N TRP A 323 -9.48 11.83 -2.00
CA TRP A 323 -9.62 13.17 -1.45
C TRP A 323 -11.08 13.55 -1.35
N VAL A 324 -11.45 14.16 -0.23
CA VAL A 324 -12.85 14.51 0.07
C VAL A 324 -12.96 15.97 0.45
N ALA A 325 -13.84 16.69 -0.22
CA ALA A 325 -14.34 18.00 0.20
C ALA A 325 -15.83 17.89 0.58
N ARG A 326 -16.37 18.87 1.29
CA ARG A 326 -17.81 18.93 1.62
C ARG A 326 -18.43 20.17 0.99
N LEU A 327 -19.31 19.95 0.03
CA LEU A 327 -20.07 21.00 -0.63
C LEU A 327 -21.28 21.37 0.24
N LYS A 328 -21.42 22.66 0.54
CA LYS A 328 -22.56 23.20 1.26
C LYS A 328 -23.67 23.55 0.28
N TYR A 329 -24.90 23.34 0.71
CA TYR A 329 -26.09 23.82 0.03
C TYR A 329 -26.99 24.52 1.06
N SER A 330 -27.69 25.55 0.61
CA SER A 330 -28.76 26.16 1.41
C SER A 330 -30.04 25.36 1.18
N GLU A 331 -30.85 25.15 2.22
CA GLU A 331 -32.24 24.74 2.03
C GLU A 331 -32.96 25.84 1.22
N PRO A 332 -33.39 25.59 -0.02
CA PRO A 332 -34.07 26.60 -0.80
C PRO A 332 -35.55 26.63 -0.40
N CYS A 333 -36.19 27.80 -0.52
CA CYS A 333 -37.65 27.92 -0.37
C CYS A 333 -38.44 27.28 -1.53
N GLU A 334 -37.77 26.87 -2.62
CA GLU A 334 -38.37 26.24 -3.81
C GLU A 334 -37.40 25.20 -4.39
N SER A 335 -37.93 24.09 -4.92
CA SER A 335 -37.12 23.06 -5.60
C SER A 335 -36.33 23.68 -6.76
N LYS A 336 -35.00 23.72 -6.64
CA LYS A 336 -34.09 24.25 -7.66
C LYS A 336 -33.02 23.22 -8.03
N GLU A 337 -32.70 23.19 -9.31
CA GLU A 337 -31.56 22.45 -9.86
C GLU A 337 -30.35 23.37 -9.97
N TYR A 338 -29.20 22.87 -9.52
CA TYR A 338 -27.92 23.55 -9.57
C TYR A 338 -26.93 22.72 -10.37
N GLU A 339 -26.35 23.30 -11.42
CA GLU A 339 -25.23 22.70 -12.12
C GLU A 339 -23.94 22.95 -11.32
N VAL A 340 -23.13 21.90 -11.16
CA VAL A 340 -21.82 21.96 -10.51
C VAL A 340 -20.80 21.47 -11.50
N LYS A 341 -19.80 22.31 -11.77
CA LYS A 341 -18.71 22.03 -12.69
C LYS A 341 -17.40 21.99 -11.93
N VAL A 342 -16.65 20.89 -12.06
CA VAL A 342 -15.39 20.64 -11.35
C VAL A 342 -14.26 20.53 -12.37
N ARG A 343 -13.19 21.29 -12.16
CA ARG A 343 -11.98 21.27 -13.00
C ARG A 343 -10.74 20.95 -12.16
N LEU A 344 -9.90 20.04 -12.68
CA LEU A 344 -8.64 19.64 -12.08
C LEU A 344 -7.51 19.84 -13.09
N GLY A 345 -6.30 20.12 -12.61
CA GLY A 345 -5.09 20.14 -13.45
C GLY A 345 -4.88 21.41 -14.28
N ASN A 346 -5.69 22.45 -14.10
CA ASN A 346 -5.49 23.76 -14.75
C ASN A 346 -4.24 24.50 -14.24
N ILE A 347 -3.81 24.21 -13.01
CA ILE A 347 -2.63 24.79 -12.38
C ILE A 347 -1.74 23.62 -11.91
N PRO A 348 -0.41 23.67 -12.19
CA PRO A 348 0.52 22.69 -11.63
C PRO A 348 0.45 22.67 -10.10
N GLY A 349 0.40 21.49 -9.51
CA GLY A 349 0.40 21.36 -8.05
C GLY A 349 -0.05 20.02 -7.52
N ILE A 350 -0.83 19.25 -8.29
CA ILE A 350 -1.13 17.85 -7.94
C ILE A 350 0.03 16.98 -8.43
N VAL A 351 0.68 16.29 -7.50
CA VAL A 351 1.89 15.49 -7.75
C VAL A 351 1.73 14.11 -7.10
N SER A 352 2.09 13.06 -7.83
CA SER A 352 2.09 11.69 -7.29
C SER A 352 3.18 11.51 -6.23
N SER A 353 3.06 10.47 -5.41
CA SER A 353 4.11 10.09 -4.45
C SER A 353 5.46 9.75 -5.11
N ARG A 354 5.46 9.49 -6.44
CA ARG A 354 6.65 9.24 -7.26
C ARG A 354 7.21 10.52 -7.90
N GLY A 355 6.59 11.68 -7.67
CA GLY A 355 7.06 12.98 -8.17
C GLY A 355 6.52 13.38 -9.55
N PHE A 356 5.56 12.64 -10.11
CA PHE A 356 4.97 12.97 -11.41
C PHE A 356 3.81 13.94 -11.27
N ASN A 357 3.83 14.99 -12.10
CA ASN A 357 2.74 15.96 -12.16
C ASN A 357 1.49 15.35 -12.80
N PHE A 358 0.33 15.69 -12.25
CA PHE A 358 -0.96 15.52 -12.91
C PHE A 358 -1.02 16.48 -14.11
N SER A 359 -0.86 15.93 -15.32
CA SER A 359 -0.60 16.73 -16.53
C SER A 359 -1.83 16.91 -17.43
N THR A 360 -2.84 16.05 -17.29
CA THR A 360 -4.02 16.07 -18.16
C THR A 360 -5.14 16.82 -17.46
N PRO A 361 -5.52 18.04 -17.89
CA PRO A 361 -6.62 18.75 -17.27
C PRO A 361 -7.90 17.95 -17.43
N TYR A 362 -8.67 17.84 -16.35
CA TYR A 362 -9.91 17.08 -16.35
C TYR A 362 -11.08 17.96 -15.90
N GLU A 363 -12.20 17.80 -16.58
CA GLU A 363 -13.42 18.56 -16.34
C GLU A 363 -14.62 17.63 -16.32
N PHE A 364 -15.44 17.74 -15.27
CA PHE A 364 -16.74 17.07 -15.22
C PHE A 364 -17.81 17.96 -14.61
N PHE A 365 -19.06 17.63 -14.93
CA PHE A 365 -20.23 18.30 -14.40
C PHE A 365 -21.22 17.29 -13.82
N PHE A 366 -22.03 17.74 -12.87
CA PHE A 366 -23.16 17.00 -12.33
C PHE A 366 -24.25 17.99 -11.89
N THR A 367 -25.49 17.50 -11.76
CA THR A 367 -26.62 18.32 -11.33
C THR A 367 -27.02 17.98 -9.90
N VAL A 368 -27.42 19.01 -9.15
CA VAL A 368 -27.88 18.89 -7.77
C VAL A 368 -29.31 19.42 -7.69
N HIS A 369 -30.25 18.54 -7.37
CA HIS A 369 -31.64 18.88 -7.09
C HIS A 369 -31.86 18.91 -5.58
N VAL A 370 -32.43 19.99 -5.05
CA VAL A 370 -32.74 20.08 -3.61
C VAL A 370 -34.26 20.09 -3.41
N ASP A 371 -34.80 19.07 -2.73
CA ASP A 371 -36.24 18.91 -2.48
C ASP A 371 -36.63 19.34 -1.05
N ASP A 372 -37.75 20.06 -0.91
CA ASP A 372 -38.25 20.69 0.33
C ASP A 372 -39.51 19.99 0.89
N THR A 373 -39.47 18.68 1.16
CA THR A 373 -40.64 17.95 1.68
C THR A 373 -40.37 17.22 2.99
N ALA A 374 -40.41 17.96 4.10
CA ALA A 374 -40.30 17.41 5.45
C ALA A 374 -41.51 16.52 5.82
N LYS A 375 -41.26 15.23 6.09
CA LYS A 375 -42.13 14.32 6.85
C LYS A 375 -41.30 13.28 7.60
N ASP A 376 -41.53 13.21 8.92
CA ASP A 376 -40.88 12.31 9.87
C ASP A 376 -40.57 10.92 9.32
N SER A 377 -39.28 10.58 9.23
CA SER A 377 -38.82 9.20 9.10
C SER A 377 -38.88 8.54 10.47
N GLN A 378 -39.65 7.46 10.62
CA GLN A 378 -39.54 6.61 11.80
C GLN A 378 -38.16 5.94 11.79
N GLU A 379 -37.34 6.21 12.80
CA GLU A 379 -36.09 5.47 13.01
C GLU A 379 -36.42 4.04 13.43
N GLY A 380 -36.59 3.15 12.43
CA GLY A 380 -36.73 1.72 12.60
C GLY A 380 -35.37 1.01 12.62
N ILE A 381 -35.34 -0.19 13.18
CA ILE A 381 -34.18 -1.09 13.06
C ILE A 381 -33.98 -1.47 11.59
N VAL A 382 -32.73 -1.47 11.10
CA VAL A 382 -32.45 -1.90 9.73
C VAL A 382 -32.50 -3.43 9.66
N SER A 383 -33.30 -3.96 8.73
CA SER A 383 -33.38 -5.39 8.43
C SER A 383 -32.55 -5.73 7.20
N TRP A 384 -31.80 -6.84 7.26
CA TRP A 384 -31.00 -7.35 6.15
C TRP A 384 -31.72 -8.43 5.32
N THR A 385 -32.90 -8.87 5.74
CA THR A 385 -33.67 -9.94 5.09
C THR A 385 -34.79 -9.42 4.19
N ASP A 386 -35.39 -8.29 4.54
CA ASP A 386 -36.62 -7.80 3.93
C ASP A 386 -36.47 -6.35 3.43
N GLY A 387 -37.44 -5.85 2.66
CA GLY A 387 -37.46 -4.45 2.22
C GLY A 387 -36.61 -4.12 0.99
N PHE A 388 -36.02 -5.12 0.33
CA PHE A 388 -35.18 -4.93 -0.86
C PHE A 388 -35.95 -5.15 -2.16
N GLU A 389 -35.75 -4.25 -3.13
CA GLU A 389 -36.26 -4.36 -4.49
C GLU A 389 -35.11 -4.25 -5.49
N LEU A 390 -35.06 -5.12 -6.50
CA LEU A 390 -33.99 -5.10 -7.50
C LEU A 390 -34.03 -3.79 -8.30
N LEU A 391 -32.87 -3.18 -8.52
CA LEU A 391 -32.77 -1.94 -9.27
C LEU A 391 -32.67 -2.22 -10.77
N ASP A 392 -33.55 -1.60 -11.57
CA ASP A 392 -33.66 -1.85 -13.01
C ASP A 392 -32.39 -1.43 -13.78
N ALA A 393 -31.79 -2.41 -14.48
CA ALA A 393 -30.57 -2.29 -15.27
C ALA A 393 -30.70 -1.33 -16.47
N GLN A 394 -31.92 -1.09 -16.96
CA GLN A 394 -32.16 -0.22 -18.12
C GLN A 394 -32.29 1.26 -17.75
N SER A 395 -32.17 1.62 -16.47
CA SER A 395 -32.23 3.02 -16.05
C SER A 395 -30.99 3.78 -16.55
N LYS A 396 -31.22 4.86 -17.31
CA LYS A 396 -30.14 5.77 -17.80
C LYS A 396 -29.20 6.25 -16.67
N ASN A 397 -29.70 6.26 -15.43
CA ASN A 397 -28.96 6.69 -14.25
C ASN A 397 -27.95 5.67 -13.73
N LEU A 398 -28.17 4.36 -13.91
CA LEU A 398 -27.13 3.38 -13.56
C LEU A 398 -25.88 3.64 -14.40
N ASN A 399 -26.07 3.92 -15.69
CA ASN A 399 -24.97 4.22 -16.60
C ASN A 399 -24.24 5.50 -16.21
N CYS A 400 -24.92 6.51 -15.65
CA CYS A 400 -24.28 7.73 -15.12
C CYS A 400 -23.61 7.53 -13.75
N LEU A 401 -24.07 6.60 -12.91
CA LEU A 401 -23.43 6.25 -11.64
C LEU A 401 -22.22 5.34 -11.83
N VAL A 402 -22.23 4.61 -12.95
CA VAL A 402 -21.24 3.62 -13.36
C VAL A 402 -20.45 4.14 -14.57
N THR A 403 -20.56 5.43 -14.96
CA THR A 403 -19.74 6.00 -16.06
C THR A 403 -18.28 5.94 -15.64
N LEU A 404 -17.70 4.83 -16.07
CA LEU A 404 -16.37 4.36 -15.82
C LEU A 404 -15.53 4.87 -16.97
N ASP A 405 -14.41 5.50 -16.64
CA ASP A 405 -13.27 5.59 -17.54
C ASP A 405 -13.34 6.62 -18.71
N GLN A 406 -14.35 7.50 -18.79
CA GLN A 406 -14.29 8.65 -19.72
C GLN A 406 -13.15 9.66 -19.39
N LEU A 407 -12.42 9.42 -18.32
CA LEU A 407 -11.35 10.27 -17.81
C LEU A 407 -10.03 10.20 -18.57
N ASN A 408 -9.81 9.16 -19.38
CA ASN A 408 -8.49 8.83 -19.93
C ASN A 408 -8.39 8.94 -21.47
N ALA A 409 -9.30 9.67 -22.12
CA ALA A 409 -9.46 9.72 -23.59
C ALA A 409 -8.27 10.31 -24.41
N GLY A 410 -7.08 10.47 -23.82
CA GLY A 410 -5.89 11.03 -24.46
C GLY A 410 -4.60 10.23 -24.28
N ILE A 411 -4.62 9.05 -23.64
CA ILE A 411 -3.41 8.29 -23.36
C ILE A 411 -3.20 7.20 -24.40
N ASP A 412 -2.01 7.16 -25.01
CA ASP A 412 -1.64 6.09 -25.94
C ASP A 412 -1.37 4.78 -25.18
N LEU A 413 -2.43 3.98 -25.07
CA LEU A 413 -2.41 2.65 -24.46
C LEU A 413 -1.99 1.56 -25.46
N LYS A 414 -1.77 1.89 -26.73
CA LYS A 414 -1.68 0.89 -27.81
C LYS A 414 -0.50 -0.05 -27.64
N TRP A 415 0.70 0.50 -27.42
CA TRP A 415 1.90 -0.33 -27.27
C TRP A 415 1.82 -1.21 -26.02
N ARG A 416 1.23 -0.69 -24.93
CA ARG A 416 1.05 -1.41 -23.67
C ARG A 416 0.09 -2.58 -23.85
N GLN A 417 -1.02 -2.36 -24.55
CA GLN A 417 -1.98 -3.39 -24.89
C GLN A 417 -1.34 -4.47 -25.78
N ALA A 418 -0.60 -4.06 -26.82
CA ALA A 418 0.11 -5.00 -27.70
C ALA A 418 1.16 -5.83 -26.94
N ALA A 419 1.91 -5.23 -26.01
CA ALA A 419 2.87 -5.93 -25.17
C ALA A 419 2.17 -6.99 -24.30
N ILE A 420 1.07 -6.63 -23.62
CA ILE A 420 0.31 -7.58 -22.79
C ILE A 420 -0.28 -8.71 -23.62
N ASP A 421 -0.84 -8.41 -24.80
CA ASP A 421 -1.43 -9.43 -25.67
C ASP A 421 -0.36 -10.43 -26.16
N SER A 422 0.83 -9.93 -26.52
CA SER A 422 1.98 -10.77 -26.89
C SER A 422 2.42 -11.67 -25.73
N GLU A 423 2.50 -11.12 -24.52
CA GLU A 423 2.83 -11.90 -23.32
C GLU A 423 1.76 -12.96 -23.04
N ILE A 424 0.46 -12.64 -23.14
CA ILE A 424 -0.62 -13.64 -22.95
C ILE A 424 -0.45 -14.80 -23.93
N GLU A 425 -0.17 -14.53 -25.20
CA GLU A 425 0.07 -15.58 -26.21
C GLU A 425 1.28 -16.45 -25.84
N CYS A 426 2.36 -15.82 -25.41
CA CYS A 426 3.59 -16.50 -24.99
C CYS A 426 3.34 -17.42 -23.78
N PHE A 427 2.73 -16.90 -22.70
CA PHE A 427 2.52 -17.65 -21.46
C PHE A 427 1.45 -18.75 -21.58
N ARG A 428 0.52 -18.66 -22.54
CA ARG A 428 -0.41 -19.76 -22.85
C ARG A 428 0.26 -20.99 -23.44
N GLN A 429 1.45 -20.83 -24.04
CA GLN A 429 2.19 -21.94 -24.65
C GLN A 429 3.10 -22.67 -23.65
N LEU A 430 3.27 -22.14 -22.44
CA LEU A 430 4.21 -22.69 -21.47
C LEU A 430 3.71 -23.99 -20.83
N PRO A 431 4.64 -24.87 -20.42
CA PRO A 431 4.32 -26.04 -19.60
C PRO A 431 3.57 -25.64 -18.33
N ASP A 432 2.67 -26.52 -17.88
CA ASP A 432 1.88 -26.30 -16.67
C ASP A 432 2.79 -26.13 -15.44
N SER A 433 2.93 -24.87 -15.00
CA SER A 433 3.69 -24.48 -13.83
C SER A 433 2.87 -23.52 -12.98
N LYS A 434 3.05 -23.60 -11.66
CA LYS A 434 2.40 -22.70 -10.70
C LYS A 434 2.69 -21.22 -11.01
N ILE A 435 3.95 -20.88 -11.28
CA ILE A 435 4.34 -19.48 -11.51
C ILE A 435 3.82 -19.02 -12.88
N GLY A 436 3.88 -19.88 -13.91
CA GLY A 436 3.27 -19.60 -15.22
C GLY A 436 1.77 -19.31 -15.13
N LYS A 437 1.00 -20.13 -14.41
CA LYS A 437 -0.45 -19.90 -14.19
C LYS A 437 -0.73 -18.58 -13.47
N LEU A 438 0.07 -18.25 -12.45
CA LEU A 438 -0.05 -16.98 -11.73
C LEU A 438 0.28 -15.78 -12.64
N THR A 439 1.34 -15.88 -13.44
CA THR A 439 1.72 -14.85 -14.42
C THR A 439 0.63 -14.65 -15.46
N LEU A 440 0.08 -15.73 -16.01
CA LEU A 440 -1.04 -15.67 -16.96
C LEU A 440 -2.27 -15.02 -16.33
N ALA A 441 -2.66 -15.39 -15.11
CA ALA A 441 -3.79 -14.77 -14.42
C ALA A 441 -3.59 -13.25 -14.23
N ARG A 442 -2.37 -12.81 -13.93
CA ARG A 442 -2.01 -11.38 -13.80
C ARG A 442 -2.04 -10.65 -15.14
N LEU A 443 -1.53 -11.27 -16.21
CA LEU A 443 -1.57 -10.70 -17.57
C LEU A 443 -3.00 -10.53 -18.07
N LEU A 444 -3.85 -11.55 -17.88
CA LEU A 444 -5.27 -11.49 -18.23
C LEU A 444 -6.01 -10.41 -17.41
N MET A 445 -5.71 -10.29 -16.11
CA MET A 445 -6.24 -9.20 -15.27
C MET A 445 -5.79 -7.82 -15.76
N ALA A 446 -4.52 -7.67 -16.18
CA ALA A 446 -3.99 -6.43 -16.74
C ALA A 446 -4.68 -6.05 -18.05
N SER A 447 -4.88 -7.03 -18.95
CA SER A 447 -5.61 -6.85 -20.21
C SER A 447 -7.04 -6.35 -19.96
N GLU A 448 -7.78 -6.99 -19.05
CA GLU A 448 -9.14 -6.58 -18.65
C GLU A 448 -9.19 -5.15 -18.06
N ALA A 449 -8.17 -4.75 -17.30
CA ALA A 449 -8.10 -3.41 -16.73
C ALA A 449 -7.81 -2.32 -17.77
N MET A 450 -7.17 -2.68 -18.89
CA MET A 450 -6.75 -1.76 -19.95
C MET A 450 -7.72 -1.67 -21.13
N MET A 451 -8.71 -2.56 -21.20
CA MET A 451 -9.70 -2.54 -22.28
C MET A 451 -10.54 -1.24 -22.29
N SER A 452 -10.65 -0.65 -23.49
CA SER A 452 -11.45 0.54 -23.72
C SER A 452 -12.95 0.27 -23.59
N ASP A 453 -13.74 1.32 -23.41
CA ASP A 453 -15.19 1.23 -23.16
C ASP A 453 -16.01 0.66 -24.34
N GLY A 454 -15.40 0.58 -25.54
CA GLY A 454 -16.00 -0.04 -26.73
C GLY A 454 -15.68 -1.52 -26.93
N ALA A 455 -14.81 -2.11 -26.10
CA ALA A 455 -14.45 -3.53 -26.16
C ALA A 455 -15.43 -4.38 -25.33
N VAL A 456 -15.59 -5.65 -25.70
CA VAL A 456 -16.35 -6.62 -24.90
C VAL A 456 -15.56 -6.87 -23.60
N LYS A 457 -15.91 -6.16 -22.53
CA LYS A 457 -15.28 -6.33 -21.21
C LYS A 457 -15.72 -7.67 -20.59
N GLY A 458 -14.78 -8.35 -19.95
CA GLY A 458 -15.03 -9.55 -19.14
C GLY A 458 -14.92 -10.89 -19.86
N VAL A 459 -14.21 -10.96 -20.98
CA VAL A 459 -13.96 -12.19 -21.73
C VAL A 459 -13.09 -13.16 -20.91
N TYR A 460 -12.11 -12.64 -20.17
CA TYR A 460 -11.11 -13.47 -19.50
C TYR A 460 -11.44 -13.80 -18.04
N TYR A 461 -12.46 -13.20 -17.41
CA TYR A 461 -12.70 -13.42 -15.99
C TYR A 461 -12.98 -14.89 -15.63
N GLU A 462 -13.65 -15.66 -16.48
CA GLU A 462 -13.86 -17.09 -16.19
C GLU A 462 -12.53 -17.87 -16.19
N GLU A 463 -11.63 -17.58 -17.14
CA GLU A 463 -10.28 -18.16 -17.19
C GLU A 463 -9.46 -17.73 -15.97
N ILE A 464 -9.50 -16.45 -15.60
CA ILE A 464 -8.78 -15.91 -14.43
C ILE A 464 -9.23 -16.59 -13.13
N LEU A 465 -10.55 -16.70 -12.92
CA LEU A 465 -11.10 -17.33 -11.72
C LEU A 465 -10.73 -18.81 -11.66
N GLN A 466 -10.78 -19.52 -12.79
CA GLN A 466 -10.35 -20.91 -12.90
C GLN A 466 -8.86 -21.08 -12.57
N LEU A 467 -7.99 -20.21 -13.10
CA LEU A 467 -6.56 -20.22 -12.80
C LEU A 467 -6.29 -20.06 -11.29
N TYR A 468 -6.98 -19.14 -10.62
CA TYR A 468 -6.82 -18.98 -9.17
C TYR A 468 -7.37 -20.17 -8.37
N ASN A 469 -8.44 -20.82 -8.83
CA ASN A 469 -8.94 -22.06 -8.23
C ASN A 469 -7.91 -23.20 -8.33
N GLU A 470 -7.27 -23.34 -9.49
CA GLU A 470 -6.19 -24.30 -9.68
C GLU A 470 -4.98 -23.98 -8.80
N LEU A 471 -4.56 -22.71 -8.73
CA LEU A 471 -3.45 -22.27 -7.88
C LEU A 471 -3.70 -22.56 -6.39
N MET A 472 -4.94 -22.33 -5.91
CA MET A 472 -5.34 -22.69 -4.55
C MET A 472 -5.21 -24.19 -4.26
N SER A 473 -5.35 -25.04 -5.27
CA SER A 473 -5.19 -26.50 -5.16
C SER A 473 -3.73 -26.96 -5.28
N LEU A 474 -2.94 -26.30 -6.13
CA LEU A 474 -1.54 -26.64 -6.43
C LEU A 474 -0.57 -26.15 -5.34
N ASP A 475 -0.87 -25.03 -4.69
CA ASP A 475 -0.04 -24.46 -3.64
C ASP A 475 -0.87 -24.01 -2.42
N SER A 476 -1.12 -24.98 -1.54
CA SER A 476 -1.86 -24.76 -0.30
C SER A 476 -1.18 -23.77 0.64
N SER A 477 0.14 -23.58 0.55
CA SER A 477 0.88 -22.66 1.43
C SER A 477 0.55 -21.18 1.16
N HIS A 478 0.14 -20.85 -0.07
CA HIS A 478 -0.29 -19.51 -0.48
C HIS A 478 -1.79 -19.43 -0.78
N HIS A 479 -2.58 -20.40 -0.30
CA HIS A 479 -4.03 -20.47 -0.54
C HIS A 479 -4.75 -19.13 -0.30
N GLN A 480 -4.47 -18.47 0.84
CA GLN A 480 -5.11 -17.20 1.18
C GLN A 480 -4.78 -16.09 0.17
N TYR A 481 -3.54 -16.03 -0.33
CA TYR A 481 -3.15 -15.07 -1.35
C TYR A 481 -3.96 -15.27 -2.64
N TYR A 482 -4.05 -16.51 -3.13
CA TYR A 482 -4.85 -16.81 -4.33
C TYR A 482 -6.34 -16.57 -4.12
N LYS A 483 -6.86 -16.84 -2.92
CA LYS A 483 -8.25 -16.55 -2.56
C LYS A 483 -8.55 -15.04 -2.58
N ASP A 484 -7.61 -14.23 -2.12
CA ASP A 484 -7.71 -12.78 -2.15
C ASP A 484 -7.70 -12.27 -3.60
N GLU A 485 -6.77 -12.74 -4.43
CA GLU A 485 -6.71 -12.37 -5.86
C GLU A 485 -7.93 -12.88 -6.65
N HIS A 486 -8.45 -14.06 -6.33
CA HIS A 486 -9.72 -14.56 -6.88
C HIS A 486 -10.89 -13.62 -6.52
N SER A 487 -10.95 -13.14 -5.28
CA SER A 487 -11.98 -12.18 -4.84
C SER A 487 -11.87 -10.86 -5.59
N VAL A 488 -10.64 -10.38 -5.81
CA VAL A 488 -10.35 -9.18 -6.63
C VAL A 488 -10.86 -9.37 -8.06
N ALA A 489 -10.49 -10.47 -8.71
CA ALA A 489 -10.93 -10.79 -10.08
C ALA A 489 -12.46 -10.91 -10.17
N PHE A 490 -13.10 -11.54 -9.19
CA PHE A 490 -14.55 -11.68 -9.14
C PHE A 490 -15.25 -10.32 -9.02
N LEU A 491 -14.78 -9.44 -8.14
CA LEU A 491 -15.37 -8.10 -7.98
C LEU A 491 -15.12 -7.22 -9.21
N HIS A 492 -13.98 -7.38 -9.87
CA HIS A 492 -13.72 -6.77 -11.17
C HIS A 492 -14.71 -7.25 -12.24
N LYS A 493 -15.03 -8.55 -12.28
CA LYS A 493 -16.08 -9.12 -13.15
C LYS A 493 -17.47 -8.53 -12.84
N VAL A 494 -17.84 -8.45 -11.56
CA VAL A 494 -19.12 -7.87 -11.13
C VAL A 494 -19.22 -6.40 -11.53
N THR A 495 -18.13 -5.64 -11.41
CA THR A 495 -18.08 -4.20 -11.71
C THR A 495 -17.58 -3.87 -13.13
N SER A 496 -17.51 -4.86 -14.01
CA SER A 496 -17.02 -4.70 -15.39
C SER A 496 -18.04 -4.00 -16.30
N SER A 497 -19.33 -4.20 -16.03
CA SER A 497 -20.43 -3.60 -16.78
C SER A 497 -21.61 -3.26 -15.87
N SER A 498 -22.41 -2.29 -16.32
CA SER A 498 -23.66 -1.87 -15.67
C SER A 498 -24.63 -3.06 -15.48
N GLU A 499 -24.74 -3.93 -16.49
CA GLU A 499 -25.60 -5.12 -16.45
C GLU A 499 -25.12 -6.19 -15.45
N SER A 500 -23.81 -6.39 -15.33
CA SER A 500 -23.25 -7.33 -14.35
C SER A 500 -23.50 -6.82 -12.92
N LEU A 501 -23.26 -5.52 -12.70
CA LEU A 501 -23.40 -4.87 -11.40
C LEU A 501 -24.86 -4.79 -10.95
N SER A 502 -25.81 -4.53 -11.87
CA SER A 502 -27.23 -4.36 -11.54
C SER A 502 -27.84 -5.60 -10.87
N ARG A 503 -27.30 -6.80 -11.12
CA ARG A 503 -27.72 -8.06 -10.49
C ARG A 503 -27.52 -8.08 -8.97
N TYR A 504 -26.65 -7.20 -8.47
CA TYR A 504 -26.30 -7.07 -7.05
C TYR A 504 -26.80 -5.76 -6.44
N LEU A 505 -27.47 -4.90 -7.22
CA LEU A 505 -27.97 -3.60 -6.76
C LEU A 505 -29.46 -3.65 -6.42
N PHE A 506 -29.78 -3.15 -5.23
CA PHE A 506 -31.12 -3.13 -4.66
C PHE A 506 -31.46 -1.74 -4.12
N ARG A 507 -32.75 -1.42 -4.08
CA ARG A 507 -33.30 -0.31 -3.30
C ARG A 507 -33.84 -0.84 -1.99
N TYR A 508 -33.47 -0.18 -0.88
CA TYR A 508 -34.01 -0.50 0.44
C TYR A 508 -35.12 0.48 0.82
N ARG A 509 -36.36 -0.03 0.89
CA ARG A 509 -37.58 0.78 1.04
C ARG A 509 -37.65 1.57 2.35
N ASP A 510 -37.21 0.95 3.45
CA ASP A 510 -37.49 1.48 4.80
C ASP A 510 -36.56 2.63 5.23
N MET A 511 -35.56 2.99 4.42
CA MET A 511 -34.65 4.12 4.68
C MET A 511 -34.44 4.97 3.42
N ASN A 512 -35.46 5.69 2.96
CA ASN A 512 -35.29 6.66 1.86
C ASN A 512 -34.79 6.06 0.53
N ASN A 513 -35.13 4.79 0.24
CA ASN A 513 -34.71 4.09 -0.98
C ASN A 513 -33.17 4.06 -1.18
N LEU A 514 -32.39 3.83 -0.12
CA LEU A 514 -30.93 3.74 -0.22
C LEU A 514 -30.51 2.77 -1.31
N VAL A 515 -29.45 3.13 -2.02
CA VAL A 515 -28.77 2.23 -2.96
C VAL A 515 -27.97 1.20 -2.16
N CYS A 516 -28.43 -0.04 -2.20
CA CYS A 516 -27.84 -1.18 -1.53
C CYS A 516 -27.09 -2.06 -2.54
N LEU A 517 -25.81 -2.33 -2.26
CA LEU A 517 -25.03 -3.34 -2.96
C LEU A 517 -24.96 -4.59 -2.10
N ARG A 518 -25.50 -5.71 -2.61
CA ARG A 518 -25.50 -7.00 -1.92
C ARG A 518 -24.49 -7.96 -2.53
N LEU A 519 -23.44 -8.24 -1.80
CA LEU A 519 -22.33 -9.13 -2.15
C LEU A 519 -22.18 -10.27 -1.13
N ASN A 520 -23.31 -10.75 -0.60
CA ASN A 520 -23.36 -11.80 0.40
C ASN A 520 -23.28 -13.21 -0.23
N ASN A 521 -22.73 -14.19 0.49
CA ASN A 521 -22.58 -15.59 0.04
C ASN A 521 -21.74 -15.77 -1.25
N LEU A 522 -20.70 -14.96 -1.43
CA LEU A 522 -19.84 -14.99 -2.62
C LEU A 522 -18.46 -15.59 -2.35
N SER A 523 -18.22 -16.06 -1.11
CA SER A 523 -16.93 -16.59 -0.65
C SER A 523 -15.78 -15.59 -0.87
N LEU A 524 -16.04 -14.29 -0.67
CA LEU A 524 -15.04 -13.22 -0.82
C LEU A 524 -14.11 -13.19 0.39
N SER A 525 -12.79 -13.13 0.18
CA SER A 525 -11.81 -12.94 1.25
C SER A 525 -11.18 -11.54 1.28
N ARG A 526 -11.33 -10.79 0.19
CA ARG A 526 -10.84 -9.40 0.05
C ARG A 526 -11.84 -8.54 -0.74
N ILE A 527 -11.94 -7.26 -0.36
CA ILE A 527 -12.73 -6.24 -1.05
C ILE A 527 -11.88 -5.60 -2.16
N ALA A 528 -12.49 -5.29 -3.31
CA ALA A 528 -11.83 -4.67 -4.45
C ALA A 528 -12.81 -3.77 -5.22
N SER A 529 -12.30 -3.09 -6.26
CA SER A 529 -13.08 -2.23 -7.15
C SER A 529 -13.83 -1.08 -6.45
N VAL A 530 -13.41 -0.68 -5.24
CA VAL A 530 -14.08 0.37 -4.45
C VAL A 530 -14.17 1.70 -5.20
N LYS A 531 -13.17 2.02 -6.03
CA LYS A 531 -13.18 3.19 -6.93
C LYS A 531 -14.43 3.26 -7.82
N LYS A 532 -15.06 2.13 -8.13
CA LYS A 532 -16.28 2.03 -8.96
C LYS A 532 -17.58 2.07 -8.14
N LEU A 533 -17.48 2.07 -6.81
CA LEU A 533 -18.59 1.85 -5.88
C LEU A 533 -18.80 3.01 -4.91
N LEU A 534 -18.24 4.19 -5.21
CA LEU A 534 -18.28 5.37 -4.33
C LEU A 534 -19.71 5.85 -4.01
N PHE A 535 -20.68 5.52 -4.88
CA PHE A 535 -22.10 5.89 -4.73
C PHE A 535 -22.89 5.01 -3.74
N VAL A 536 -22.34 3.88 -3.30
CA VAL A 536 -23.06 2.89 -2.47
C VAL A 536 -23.29 3.42 -1.05
N GLN A 537 -24.53 3.29 -0.58
CA GLN A 537 -24.96 3.77 0.74
C GLN A 537 -25.21 2.64 1.73
N MET A 538 -25.60 1.47 1.23
CA MET A 538 -25.78 0.25 2.03
C MET A 538 -25.01 -0.90 1.39
N LEU A 539 -24.20 -1.60 2.18
CA LEU A 539 -23.34 -2.68 1.68
C LEU A 539 -23.55 -3.94 2.51
N ASP A 540 -24.01 -5.00 1.86
CA ASP A 540 -24.15 -6.33 2.47
C ASP A 540 -23.01 -7.24 2.01
N LEU A 541 -22.06 -7.52 2.89
CA LEU A 541 -20.92 -8.44 2.71
C LEU A 541 -21.05 -9.68 3.61
N SER A 542 -22.26 -9.99 4.10
CA SER A 542 -22.49 -11.10 5.00
C SER A 542 -22.15 -12.47 4.38
N HIS A 543 -21.82 -13.45 5.21
CA HIS A 543 -21.53 -14.82 4.78
C HIS A 543 -20.41 -14.90 3.73
N ASN A 544 -19.26 -14.34 4.07
CA ASN A 544 -18.04 -14.36 3.26
C ASN A 544 -16.84 -14.80 4.12
N GLU A 545 -15.63 -14.62 3.62
CA GLU A 545 -14.37 -14.99 4.27
C GLU A 545 -13.48 -13.76 4.57
N LEU A 546 -14.08 -12.57 4.66
CA LEU A 546 -13.37 -11.30 4.84
C LEU A 546 -12.70 -11.23 6.21
N HIS A 547 -11.53 -10.62 6.26
CA HIS A 547 -10.74 -10.47 7.48
C HIS A 547 -10.31 -9.02 7.76
N SER A 548 -10.67 -8.07 6.89
CA SER A 548 -10.35 -6.64 6.97
C SER A 548 -11.37 -5.79 6.23
N THR A 549 -11.54 -4.53 6.63
CA THR A 549 -12.34 -3.50 5.93
C THR A 549 -11.49 -2.57 5.05
N GLU A 550 -10.21 -2.89 4.83
CA GLU A 550 -9.32 -2.08 3.98
C GLU A 550 -9.94 -1.78 2.61
N GLY A 551 -9.84 -0.52 2.19
CA GLY A 551 -10.44 0.01 0.97
C GLY A 551 -11.81 0.69 1.22
N LEU A 552 -12.58 0.27 2.22
CA LEU A 552 -13.90 0.83 2.51
C LEU A 552 -13.85 2.30 2.97
N GLU A 553 -12.69 2.79 3.40
CA GLU A 553 -12.49 4.21 3.73
C GLU A 553 -12.81 5.14 2.55
N ALA A 554 -12.78 4.68 1.31
CA ALA A 554 -13.15 5.49 0.14
C ALA A 554 -14.67 5.69 0.00
N MET A 555 -15.50 4.82 0.60
CA MET A 555 -16.96 4.82 0.44
C MET A 555 -17.62 5.81 1.40
N GLN A 556 -17.42 7.10 1.17
CA GLN A 556 -17.83 8.16 2.11
C GLN A 556 -19.35 8.36 2.24
N LEU A 557 -20.15 7.68 1.43
CA LEU A 557 -21.62 7.65 1.52
C LEU A 557 -22.16 6.46 2.31
N LEU A 558 -21.29 5.51 2.66
CA LEU A 558 -21.70 4.27 3.32
C LEU A 558 -22.30 4.59 4.69
N SER A 559 -23.58 4.25 4.83
CA SER A 559 -24.40 4.47 6.02
C SER A 559 -24.72 3.15 6.74
N CYS A 560 -24.88 2.06 6.00
CA CYS A 560 -25.21 0.75 6.54
C CYS A 560 -24.24 -0.30 6.02
N LEU A 561 -23.58 -1.05 6.91
CA LEU A 561 -22.63 -2.10 6.55
C LEU A 561 -22.96 -3.41 7.29
N ASN A 562 -23.18 -4.49 6.54
CA ASN A 562 -23.26 -5.85 7.07
C ASN A 562 -22.01 -6.62 6.71
N MET A 563 -21.32 -7.12 7.73
CA MET A 563 -20.17 -8.02 7.65
C MET A 563 -20.35 -9.23 8.56
N SER A 564 -21.59 -9.58 8.89
CA SER A 564 -21.89 -10.77 9.67
C SER A 564 -21.36 -12.04 9.00
N HIS A 565 -21.05 -13.07 9.79
CA HIS A 565 -20.55 -14.35 9.26
C HIS A 565 -19.31 -14.20 8.35
N ASN A 566 -18.26 -13.57 8.88
CA ASN A 566 -16.97 -13.39 8.22
C ASN A 566 -15.80 -13.89 9.13
N ARG A 567 -14.56 -13.55 8.79
CA ARG A 567 -13.33 -13.97 9.49
C ARG A 567 -12.59 -12.81 10.17
N ILE A 568 -13.29 -11.74 10.56
CA ILE A 568 -12.70 -10.62 11.30
C ILE A 568 -12.27 -11.08 12.70
N ARG A 569 -11.01 -10.86 13.06
CA ARG A 569 -10.43 -11.38 14.32
C ARG A 569 -10.30 -10.35 15.44
N ASN A 570 -10.33 -9.07 15.11
CA ASN A 570 -10.03 -7.96 16.01
C ASN A 570 -10.63 -6.65 15.47
N PHE A 571 -10.75 -5.63 16.32
CA PHE A 571 -11.23 -4.32 15.88
C PHE A 571 -10.21 -3.58 15.04
N SER A 572 -8.93 -3.93 15.15
CA SER A 572 -7.87 -3.40 14.31
C SER A 572 -8.10 -3.61 12.82
N ALA A 573 -8.69 -4.74 12.44
CA ALA A 573 -9.12 -5.02 11.07
C ALA A 573 -10.26 -4.11 10.56
N LEU A 574 -10.90 -3.35 11.46
CA LEU A 574 -11.98 -2.41 11.18
C LEU A 574 -11.52 -0.94 11.15
N ASP A 575 -10.21 -0.67 11.24
CA ASP A 575 -9.67 0.68 11.41
C ASP A 575 -10.04 1.65 10.28
N SER A 576 -10.18 1.16 9.04
CA SER A 576 -10.61 2.00 7.90
C SER A 576 -11.99 2.61 8.09
N LEU A 577 -12.90 1.95 8.83
CA LEU A 577 -14.25 2.46 9.08
C LEU A 577 -14.25 3.79 9.84
N ARG A 578 -13.17 4.10 10.59
CA ARG A 578 -13.02 5.39 11.29
C ARG A 578 -13.07 6.59 10.36
N HIS A 579 -12.77 6.39 9.08
CA HIS A 579 -12.82 7.43 8.05
C HIS A 579 -14.21 7.56 7.40
N VAL A 580 -15.12 6.62 7.63
CA VAL A 580 -16.49 6.60 7.06
C VAL A 580 -17.45 7.28 8.04
N LYS A 581 -17.47 8.62 8.03
CA LYS A 581 -18.21 9.42 9.03
C LYS A 581 -19.74 9.34 8.94
N GLN A 582 -20.26 8.74 7.87
CA GLN A 582 -21.70 8.57 7.65
C GLN A 582 -22.24 7.24 8.16
N LEU A 583 -21.37 6.32 8.61
CA LEU A 583 -21.79 5.00 9.05
C LEU A 583 -22.69 5.10 10.29
N LYS A 584 -23.93 4.63 10.16
CA LYS A 584 -24.97 4.59 11.21
C LYS A 584 -25.29 3.17 11.66
N VAL A 585 -25.17 2.18 10.77
CA VAL A 585 -25.47 0.77 11.06
C VAL A 585 -24.27 -0.09 10.73
N LEU A 586 -23.83 -0.88 11.72
CA LEU A 586 -22.73 -1.83 11.56
C LEU A 586 -23.12 -3.19 12.13
N ASP A 587 -23.14 -4.22 11.30
CA ASP A 587 -23.26 -5.61 11.73
C ASP A 587 -21.94 -6.34 11.52
N VAL A 588 -21.29 -6.74 12.61
CA VAL A 588 -20.08 -7.57 12.64
C VAL A 588 -20.31 -8.85 13.44
N SER A 589 -21.57 -9.26 13.57
CA SER A 589 -21.96 -10.48 14.29
C SER A 589 -21.34 -11.74 13.67
N HIS A 590 -21.23 -12.81 14.45
CA HIS A 590 -20.72 -14.11 14.01
C HIS A 590 -19.38 -14.03 13.26
N ASN A 591 -18.45 -13.24 13.81
CA ASN A 591 -17.05 -13.18 13.38
C ASN A 591 -16.15 -13.88 14.43
N HIS A 592 -14.85 -13.62 14.41
CA HIS A 592 -13.87 -14.20 15.32
C HIS A 592 -13.25 -13.13 16.26
N ILE A 593 -13.98 -12.03 16.51
CA ILE A 593 -13.46 -10.91 17.30
C ILE A 593 -13.29 -11.35 18.75
N GLY A 594 -12.09 -11.16 19.29
CA GLY A 594 -11.73 -11.53 20.67
C GLY A 594 -11.08 -12.91 20.81
N LYS A 595 -11.00 -13.71 19.74
CA LYS A 595 -10.39 -15.05 19.76
C LYS A 595 -8.88 -15.07 20.02
N HIS A 596 -8.21 -13.98 19.69
CA HIS A 596 -6.77 -13.83 19.89
C HIS A 596 -6.50 -12.51 20.61
N SER A 597 -5.69 -12.55 21.68
CA SER A 597 -5.33 -11.39 22.48
C SER A 597 -4.35 -10.43 21.78
N VAL A 598 -3.68 -10.91 20.72
CA VAL A 598 -2.69 -10.15 19.96
C VAL A 598 -3.04 -10.24 18.49
N ASP A 599 -3.20 -9.08 17.86
CA ASP A 599 -3.22 -8.99 16.41
C ASP A 599 -1.79 -9.14 15.86
N THR A 600 -1.41 -10.36 15.49
CA THR A 600 -0.09 -10.61 14.89
C THR A 600 0.03 -10.02 13.48
N THR A 601 -1.06 -9.61 12.84
CA THR A 601 -1.01 -8.91 11.54
C THR A 601 -0.53 -7.46 11.69
N ARG A 602 -0.52 -6.94 12.93
CA ARG A 602 -0.17 -5.55 13.27
C ARG A 602 1.27 -5.29 13.68
N TYR A 603 2.19 -6.26 13.64
CA TYR A 603 3.63 -5.97 13.81
C TYR A 603 4.23 -5.13 12.65
N LEU A 604 3.40 -4.70 11.68
CA LEU A 604 3.70 -3.71 10.63
C LEU A 604 3.21 -2.28 10.94
N CYS A 605 2.46 -2.07 12.03
CA CYS A 605 2.14 -0.74 12.56
C CYS A 605 3.10 -0.41 13.69
N SER A 606 3.69 0.79 13.68
CA SER A 606 4.30 1.37 14.88
C SER A 606 3.27 1.25 16.00
N SER A 607 3.59 0.44 17.01
CA SER A 607 2.73 0.28 18.17
C SER A 607 2.33 1.68 18.67
N PRO A 608 1.06 1.94 18.98
CA PRO A 608 0.68 3.21 19.58
C PRO A 608 1.30 3.37 20.99
N LEU A 609 2.04 2.37 21.48
CA LEU A 609 2.93 2.43 22.64
C LEU A 609 4.27 3.13 22.37
N SER A 610 4.62 3.44 21.11
CA SER A 610 5.79 4.28 20.78
C SER A 610 5.35 5.65 20.27
N ASN A 611 5.20 6.60 21.20
CA ASN A 611 5.26 8.05 20.98
C ASN A 611 4.23 8.69 20.02
N SER A 612 2.93 8.59 20.32
CA SER A 612 1.98 9.61 19.87
C SER A 612 1.04 9.99 21.01
N ASP A 613 0.77 11.29 21.17
CA ASP A 613 -0.09 11.85 22.20
C ASP A 613 -1.50 11.26 22.12
N TRP A 614 -1.79 10.29 23.00
CA TRP A 614 -3.14 9.79 23.19
C TRP A 614 -3.98 10.88 23.89
N ILE A 615 -4.92 11.46 23.17
CA ILE A 615 -5.87 12.46 23.70
C ILE A 615 -6.56 11.88 24.96
N GLN A 616 -6.44 12.59 26.09
CA GLN A 616 -7.14 12.27 27.34
C GLN A 616 -8.61 12.69 27.23
N ASP A 617 -9.45 11.79 26.71
CA ASP A 617 -10.91 11.99 26.68
C ASP A 617 -11.58 11.49 27.97
N ASP A 618 -12.78 12.00 28.27
CA ASP A 618 -13.47 11.79 29.55
C ASP A 618 -13.82 10.33 29.82
N VAL A 619 -14.12 9.54 28.78
CA VAL A 619 -14.34 8.09 28.89
C VAL A 619 -13.11 7.37 29.45
N ARG A 620 -11.90 7.78 29.04
CA ARG A 620 -10.64 7.21 29.52
C ARG A 620 -10.32 7.64 30.96
N LYS A 621 -10.69 8.86 31.35
CA LYS A 621 -10.53 9.34 32.72
C LYS A 621 -11.44 8.56 33.68
N GLN A 622 -12.65 8.23 33.24
CA GLN A 622 -13.62 7.50 34.05
C GLN A 622 -13.28 6.01 34.19
N ASN A 623 -12.85 5.34 33.10
CA ASN A 623 -12.59 3.88 33.11
C ASN A 623 -11.30 3.47 32.36
N PRO A 624 -10.10 3.83 32.88
CA PRO A 624 -8.84 3.55 32.19
C PRO A 624 -8.54 2.04 32.02
N GLY A 625 -9.01 1.20 32.95
CA GLY A 625 -8.82 -0.26 32.88
C GLY A 625 -9.55 -0.92 31.70
N LEU A 626 -10.81 -0.52 31.45
CA LEU A 626 -11.61 -1.03 30.33
C LEU A 626 -11.09 -0.53 28.99
N VAL A 627 -10.69 0.74 28.90
CA VAL A 627 -10.07 1.30 27.69
C VAL A 627 -8.76 0.60 27.37
N ASN A 628 -7.93 0.26 28.36
CA ASN A 628 -6.70 -0.50 28.12
C ASN A 628 -6.98 -1.95 27.67
N LYS A 629 -8.04 -2.57 28.19
CA LYS A 629 -8.46 -3.93 27.83
C LYS A 629 -9.02 -4.01 26.40
N TYR A 630 -9.86 -3.05 26.02
CA TYR A 630 -10.54 -2.98 24.72
C TYR A 630 -10.02 -1.82 23.85
N TRP A 631 -8.70 -1.60 23.88
CA TRP A 631 -8.08 -0.40 23.28
C TRP A 631 -8.29 -0.31 21.77
N ASP A 632 -8.29 -1.44 21.07
CA ASP A 632 -8.51 -1.51 19.63
C ASP A 632 -9.96 -1.20 19.26
N ALA A 633 -10.91 -1.73 20.03
CA ALA A 633 -12.33 -1.38 19.93
C ALA A 633 -12.58 0.09 20.24
N TYR A 634 -11.94 0.63 21.29
CA TYR A 634 -12.03 2.05 21.64
C TYR A 634 -11.60 2.95 20.49
N LEU A 635 -10.45 2.65 19.88
CA LEU A 635 -9.88 3.45 18.79
C LEU A 635 -10.84 3.53 17.59
N VAL A 636 -11.52 2.43 17.26
CA VAL A 636 -12.45 2.38 16.13
C VAL A 636 -13.79 3.01 16.49
N LEU A 637 -14.43 2.53 17.56
CA LEU A 637 -15.82 2.88 17.87
C LEU A 637 -16.01 4.34 18.27
N ARG A 638 -15.04 4.97 18.96
CA ARG A 638 -15.15 6.37 19.40
C ARG A 638 -15.30 7.38 18.26
N ASP A 639 -14.79 7.01 17.08
CA ASP A 639 -14.76 7.88 15.91
C ASP A 639 -16.01 7.71 15.02
N LEU A 640 -16.92 6.79 15.38
CA LEU A 640 -18.14 6.43 14.68
C LEU A 640 -19.39 6.99 15.38
N ASN A 641 -20.40 7.37 14.60
CA ASN A 641 -21.70 7.84 15.10
C ASN A 641 -22.78 6.78 14.86
N LEU A 642 -22.56 5.55 15.33
CA LEU A 642 -23.49 4.43 15.10
C LEU A 642 -24.81 4.63 15.88
N LYS A 643 -25.91 4.28 15.22
CA LYS A 643 -27.26 4.11 15.80
C LYS A 643 -27.57 2.63 16.04
N GLN A 644 -27.05 1.72 15.23
CA GLN A 644 -27.21 0.27 15.39
C GLN A 644 -25.85 -0.43 15.29
N LEU A 645 -25.59 -1.34 16.24
CA LEU A 645 -24.42 -2.20 16.24
C LEU A 645 -24.82 -3.64 16.59
N ASP A 646 -24.46 -4.59 15.74
CA ASP A 646 -24.64 -6.01 15.99
C ASP A 646 -23.26 -6.68 16.09
N ILE A 647 -22.96 -7.27 17.24
CA ILE A 647 -21.68 -7.94 17.55
C ILE A 647 -21.88 -9.35 18.14
N ALA A 648 -23.12 -9.79 18.28
CA ALA A 648 -23.47 -11.10 18.80
C ALA A 648 -22.71 -12.23 18.09
N GLY A 649 -22.39 -13.31 18.81
CA GLY A 649 -21.69 -14.46 18.23
C GLY A 649 -20.17 -14.31 18.06
N ASN A 650 -19.57 -13.19 18.49
CA ASN A 650 -18.13 -13.04 18.65
C ASN A 650 -17.67 -13.46 20.07
N GLU A 651 -16.41 -13.87 20.22
CA GLU A 651 -15.85 -14.23 21.54
C GLU A 651 -15.77 -13.04 22.51
N ILE A 652 -15.57 -11.82 21.98
CA ILE A 652 -15.59 -10.58 22.76
C ILE A 652 -17.00 -10.20 23.26
N ALA A 653 -18.06 -10.77 22.66
CA ALA A 653 -19.43 -10.38 22.93
C ALA A 653 -19.89 -10.88 24.31
N GLY A 654 -19.71 -10.03 25.33
CA GLY A 654 -20.19 -10.26 26.70
C GLY A 654 -20.81 -9.00 27.30
N GLU A 655 -21.36 -9.12 28.52
CA GLU A 655 -22.00 -8.00 29.24
C GLU A 655 -21.02 -6.85 29.51
N GLU A 656 -19.79 -7.18 29.92
CA GLU A 656 -18.74 -6.18 30.17
C GLU A 656 -18.41 -5.38 28.90
N PHE A 657 -18.26 -6.06 27.76
CA PHE A 657 -18.00 -5.39 26.49
C PHE A 657 -19.19 -4.58 26.01
N SER A 658 -20.42 -5.09 26.20
CA SER A 658 -21.65 -4.36 25.87
C SER A 658 -21.76 -3.06 26.67
N SER A 659 -21.46 -3.10 27.97
CA SER A 659 -21.40 -1.90 28.82
C SER A 659 -20.33 -0.91 28.36
N PHE A 660 -19.15 -1.42 27.95
CA PHE A 660 -18.10 -0.60 27.37
C PHE A 660 -18.52 0.09 26.07
N VAL A 661 -19.20 -0.63 25.15
CA VAL A 661 -19.72 -0.06 23.89
C VAL A 661 -20.66 1.11 24.16
N LEU A 662 -21.57 0.99 25.13
CA LEU A 662 -22.51 2.06 25.49
C LEU A 662 -21.82 3.32 26.00
N GLN A 663 -20.65 3.20 26.64
CA GLN A 663 -19.86 4.35 27.09
C GLN A 663 -19.12 5.03 25.93
N VAL A 664 -18.71 4.27 24.91
CA VAL A 664 -17.90 4.77 23.79
C VAL A 664 -18.75 5.28 22.63
N VAL A 665 -19.95 4.73 22.44
CA VAL A 665 -20.87 5.07 21.36
C VAL A 665 -22.19 5.60 21.94
N PRO A 666 -22.24 6.86 22.42
CA PRO A 666 -23.38 7.37 23.19
C PRO A 666 -24.66 7.56 22.36
N LYS A 667 -24.56 7.58 21.02
CA LYS A 667 -25.72 7.71 20.10
C LYS A 667 -26.35 6.37 19.70
N LEU A 668 -25.86 5.27 20.27
CA LEU A 668 -26.33 3.94 19.94
C LEU A 668 -27.76 3.73 20.47
N VAL A 669 -28.68 3.32 19.59
CA VAL A 669 -30.09 3.07 19.89
C VAL A 669 -30.38 1.57 19.92
N TRP A 670 -29.72 0.79 19.05
CA TRP A 670 -29.87 -0.67 18.98
C TRP A 670 -28.53 -1.37 19.17
N LEU A 671 -28.50 -2.38 20.06
CA LEU A 671 -27.36 -3.26 20.26
C LEU A 671 -27.83 -4.72 20.20
N ASN A 672 -27.29 -5.51 19.28
CA ASN A 672 -27.65 -6.92 19.07
C ASN A 672 -29.17 -7.12 18.91
N GLY A 673 -29.78 -6.31 18.03
CA GLY A 673 -31.23 -6.29 17.79
C GLY A 673 -32.12 -5.78 18.92
N LYS A 674 -31.57 -5.45 20.10
CA LYS A 674 -32.34 -4.92 21.24
C LYS A 674 -32.30 -3.40 21.26
N LYS A 675 -33.47 -2.78 21.40
CA LYS A 675 -33.58 -1.33 21.62
C LYS A 675 -33.08 -1.00 23.04
N LEU A 676 -32.14 -0.08 23.13
CA LEU A 676 -31.60 0.43 24.39
C LEU A 676 -32.62 1.39 25.00
N GLY A 677 -32.86 1.28 26.31
CA GLY A 677 -33.71 2.24 27.03
C GLY A 677 -32.99 3.58 27.15
N ASN A 678 -33.73 4.68 26.94
CA ASN A 678 -33.23 6.04 27.09
C ASN A 678 -32.66 6.32 28.49
#